data_AF-A0A812Z6B4-F1
#
_entry.id   AF-A0A812Z6B4-F1
#
_cell.length_a   1.000
_cell.length_b   1.000
_cell.length_c   1.000
_cell.angle_alpha   90.00
_cell.angle_beta   90.00
_cell.angle_gamma   90.00
#
_symmetry.space_group_name_H-M   'P 1'
#
loop_
_entity.id
_entity.type
_entity.pdbx_description
1 polymer ?
#
loop_
_entity_poly.entity_id
_entity_poly.type
_entity_poly.pdbx_seq_one_letter_code
_entity_poly.pdbx_strand_id
1 'polypeptide(L)'
;APAAPAKQSEEPRIVAEPGSVAEVVTSSSARGSKRPHPVTPAATPTKPNKPDSGKPAPSKDGATQAESDDDETPKVLNFAQMSKLEKEKVRRIVSPKKATGNLEVPENIFEMWKDAGAVFMESLEIISRTTRSKKLEVKGGFYSKEDMKTELGYSQSRVDKIVAWAEKKRLAASQMKEYMKSLLKAKNSLEAFADKIRASVAGDAKAEQTIKKIDGMIKEHETLYYEMAEAKAEGAPAKDLIMDARAAIKKDACEVLAKIAKVQPSSADAPLYEILSKNGLNLPLDFSWTQAGNTFRYPYLKPKTQLETLSHHGYFHRVLGVPVHLASEALEQFWQKFKALHPNHDIFENSEHRDFQKLIPYYLHGDGGRGYKKDPIEILSMFPALGSGSRKRPVDLSFKRKSTDELELGINLQGNSGATRFLFSVLSSLVAKKDGNIFDDLLEVWSQELKLLLDEGFQAAGSTWRVVILGFTGDSPFVKKVSKATRSFHNVRKTHSSKGVQKGCCWLCNAGYESPEDGVHIPFEHIGFTQPQWLQTCGLRNPLPWDGNGGALQQHALLDRADTPAAFYCTDFFHVWHAGVGLDFTSSALIYSMKVVFGLGGVQRDLKALNECLKEWSKRTKKQLYCGRLTEDLLGYNGTREYPEGRWSKNMDTATIMKFLVYFLERPESQEKLQADDIMRDILVAAKDMGHVITTSLKAEYFMSGEHTRLSSSMGTDSLWDMGVL
;
A
#
# COMPACT_ATOMS: atom_id res chain seq x y z
N ALA A 1 63.27 17.05 -12.01
CA ALA A 1 64.10 15.84 -11.96
C ALA A 1 63.44 14.85 -10.99
N PRO A 2 63.44 13.55 -11.32
CA PRO A 2 62.32 12.60 -11.19
C PRO A 2 62.60 11.56 -10.06
N ALA A 3 61.91 10.43 -9.81
CA ALA A 3 61.10 9.52 -10.63
C ALA A 3 60.30 8.55 -9.72
N ALA A 4 59.29 7.91 -10.32
CA ALA A 4 58.55 6.72 -9.86
C ALA A 4 59.39 5.40 -10.03
N PRO A 5 58.82 4.18 -10.11
CA PRO A 5 58.04 3.36 -9.16
C PRO A 5 58.60 1.90 -9.00
N ALA A 6 58.02 1.07 -8.12
CA ALA A 6 58.19 -0.39 -8.08
C ALA A 6 57.06 -1.03 -7.24
N LYS A 7 56.60 -2.29 -7.39
CA LYS A 7 56.53 -3.31 -8.45
C LYS A 7 55.56 -4.38 -7.89
N GLN A 8 54.81 -5.06 -8.77
CA GLN A 8 53.93 -6.20 -8.47
C GLN A 8 54.73 -7.46 -8.10
N SER A 9 54.11 -8.38 -7.34
CA SER A 9 54.54 -9.78 -7.23
C SER A 9 53.32 -10.72 -7.27
N GLU A 10 53.46 -11.77 -8.08
CA GLU A 10 52.52 -12.83 -8.46
C GLU A 10 52.30 -13.91 -7.37
N GLU A 11 51.06 -14.43 -7.32
CA GLU A 11 50.58 -15.84 -7.28
C GLU A 11 51.33 -16.97 -6.49
N PRO A 12 50.62 -18.02 -5.98
CA PRO A 12 50.11 -19.06 -6.86
C PRO A 12 48.77 -19.75 -6.51
N ARG A 13 48.19 -20.26 -7.59
CA ARG A 13 46.98 -21.09 -7.76
C ARG A 13 47.35 -22.57 -7.63
N ILE A 14 46.57 -23.38 -6.93
CA ILE A 14 46.68 -24.85 -6.95
C ILE A 14 45.36 -25.47 -7.44
N VAL A 15 45.48 -26.31 -8.46
CA VAL A 15 44.44 -27.15 -9.07
C VAL A 15 44.78 -28.60 -8.73
N ALA A 16 43.80 -29.43 -8.38
CA ALA A 16 43.93 -30.89 -8.46
C ALA A 16 42.55 -31.55 -8.67
N GLU A 17 42.49 -32.40 -9.69
CA GLU A 17 41.41 -33.32 -10.05
C GLU A 17 41.92 -34.79 -9.91
N PRO A 18 41.08 -35.84 -10.10
CA PRO A 18 40.95 -36.94 -9.15
C PRO A 18 41.71 -38.22 -9.51
N GLY A 19 41.88 -39.10 -8.50
CA GLY A 19 42.43 -40.45 -8.64
C GLY A 19 41.62 -41.48 -7.84
N SER A 20 41.46 -42.66 -8.44
CA SER A 20 40.55 -43.74 -8.07
C SER A 20 41.26 -44.97 -7.47
N VAL A 21 40.42 -45.85 -6.88
CA VAL A 21 40.58 -47.30 -6.62
C VAL A 21 41.44 -47.77 -5.43
N ALA A 22 40.79 -48.45 -4.47
CA ALA A 22 41.20 -49.77 -3.97
C ALA A 22 40.09 -50.44 -3.12
N GLU A 23 39.81 -51.70 -3.44
CA GLU A 23 38.93 -52.66 -2.76
C GLU A 23 39.51 -53.18 -1.43
N VAL A 24 38.66 -53.81 -0.58
CA VAL A 24 38.79 -55.20 -0.08
C VAL A 24 38.11 -55.43 1.31
N VAL A 25 37.00 -56.19 1.27
CA VAL A 25 36.65 -57.39 2.07
C VAL A 25 36.14 -57.31 3.54
N THR A 26 34.83 -57.60 3.62
CA THR A 26 34.02 -58.52 4.49
C THR A 26 34.07 -58.55 6.03
N SER A 27 32.87 -58.53 6.61
CA SER A 27 32.24 -59.53 7.53
C SER A 27 31.15 -58.82 8.38
N SER A 28 30.09 -59.42 8.94
CA SER A 28 29.28 -60.61 8.67
C SER A 28 28.05 -60.54 9.61
N SER A 29 26.90 -61.10 9.16
CA SER A 29 25.73 -61.56 9.96
C SER A 29 24.78 -60.54 10.61
N ALA A 30 23.47 -60.80 10.85
CA ALA A 30 22.44 -61.68 10.30
C ALA A 30 21.10 -61.43 11.05
N ARG A 31 19.98 -61.92 10.47
CA ARG A 31 18.55 -61.99 10.90
C ARG A 31 17.68 -60.82 10.38
N GLY A 32 16.75 -60.95 9.43
CA GLY A 32 15.85 -62.06 9.03
C GLY A 32 14.48 -61.81 9.70
N SER A 33 13.38 -61.46 9.01
CA SER A 33 12.60 -62.31 8.09
C SER A 33 11.67 -61.55 7.13
N LYS A 34 11.60 -62.03 5.87
CA LYS A 34 10.70 -61.65 4.76
C LYS A 34 9.38 -62.45 4.78
N ARG A 35 8.33 -61.98 4.07
CA ARG A 35 7.61 -62.71 2.99
C ARG A 35 6.54 -61.84 2.26
N PRO A 36 6.02 -62.22 1.06
CA PRO A 36 6.13 -61.40 -0.17
C PRO A 36 4.82 -61.18 -0.97
N HIS A 37 4.93 -60.43 -2.07
CA HIS A 37 3.95 -60.26 -3.16
C HIS A 37 3.60 -61.56 -3.94
N PRO A 38 2.51 -61.52 -4.73
CA PRO A 38 2.53 -62.10 -6.08
C PRO A 38 2.04 -61.16 -7.20
N VAL A 39 2.41 -61.52 -8.42
CA VAL A 39 2.36 -60.79 -9.70
C VAL A 39 1.61 -61.65 -10.75
N THR A 40 0.67 -61.04 -11.49
CA THR A 40 0.10 -61.28 -12.87
C THR A 40 -0.31 -62.70 -13.36
N PRO A 41 -1.11 -62.88 -14.46
CA PRO A 41 -0.77 -62.53 -15.86
C PRO A 41 -1.94 -62.08 -16.80
N ALA A 42 -1.57 -61.75 -18.04
CA ALA A 42 -2.31 -61.08 -19.13
C ALA A 42 -2.93 -62.02 -20.20
N ALA A 43 -3.76 -61.49 -21.12
CA ALA A 43 -3.76 -61.80 -22.58
C ALA A 43 -4.79 -60.97 -23.42
N THR A 44 -4.37 -60.60 -24.64
CA THR A 44 -4.99 -59.87 -25.80
C THR A 44 -5.90 -60.81 -26.67
N PRO A 45 -6.43 -60.53 -27.92
CA PRO A 45 -5.99 -59.62 -29.03
C PRO A 45 -7.02 -58.99 -30.06
N THR A 46 -6.52 -58.03 -30.88
CA THR A 46 -6.75 -57.71 -32.35
C THR A 46 -8.11 -57.23 -32.96
N LYS A 47 -8.23 -56.00 -33.54
CA LYS A 47 -8.09 -55.47 -34.97
C LYS A 47 -9.40 -55.55 -35.84
N PRO A 48 -9.61 -54.85 -37.00
CA PRO A 48 -8.83 -53.82 -37.74
C PRO A 48 -9.59 -52.60 -38.43
N ASN A 49 -8.80 -51.57 -38.85
CA ASN A 49 -8.77 -50.71 -40.08
C ASN A 49 -9.99 -50.08 -40.85
N LYS A 50 -9.94 -48.72 -41.00
CA LYS A 50 -9.99 -47.79 -42.21
C LYS A 50 -11.15 -47.89 -43.25
N PRO A 51 -11.36 -46.92 -44.22
CA PRO A 51 -10.88 -45.53 -44.40
C PRO A 51 -11.91 -44.48 -44.99
N ASP A 52 -11.46 -43.22 -45.08
CA ASP A 52 -11.57 -42.19 -46.17
C ASP A 52 -12.86 -41.57 -46.74
N SER A 53 -12.65 -40.31 -47.18
CA SER A 53 -13.36 -39.48 -48.19
C SER A 53 -14.68 -38.80 -47.76
N GLY A 54 -15.01 -37.56 -48.11
CA GLY A 54 -14.42 -36.53 -48.97
C GLY A 54 -15.32 -35.26 -48.94
N LYS A 55 -14.73 -34.09 -49.24
CA LYS A 55 -15.41 -32.81 -49.60
C LYS A 55 -16.33 -32.99 -50.85
N PRO A 56 -17.18 -32.04 -51.32
CA PRO A 56 -17.16 -30.56 -51.12
C PRO A 56 -18.54 -29.84 -51.01
N ALA A 57 -18.49 -28.50 -50.86
CA ALA A 57 -19.57 -27.51 -51.05
C ALA A 57 -20.06 -27.47 -52.54
N PRO A 58 -21.18 -26.80 -52.96
CA PRO A 58 -21.41 -25.34 -52.78
C PRO A 58 -22.88 -24.84 -52.77
N SER A 59 -23.05 -23.53 -52.45
CA SER A 59 -23.95 -22.49 -53.04
C SER A 59 -25.38 -22.84 -53.51
N LYS A 60 -26.44 -22.04 -53.35
CA LYS A 60 -26.67 -20.64 -53.78
C LYS A 60 -28.19 -20.33 -53.66
N ASP A 61 -28.54 -19.03 -53.54
CA ASP A 61 -29.79 -18.34 -53.97
C ASP A 61 -31.16 -18.85 -53.46
N GLY A 62 -32.19 -18.06 -53.12
CA GLY A 62 -32.47 -16.63 -53.19
C GLY A 62 -33.96 -16.39 -52.84
N ALA A 63 -34.30 -15.18 -52.35
CA ALA A 63 -35.57 -14.40 -52.40
C ALA A 63 -36.96 -15.11 -52.22
N THR A 64 -37.98 -14.60 -51.53
CA THR A 64 -38.55 -13.22 -51.53
C THR A 64 -39.71 -13.09 -50.50
N GLN A 65 -39.94 -11.85 -49.98
CA GLN A 65 -41.19 -11.21 -49.46
C GLN A 65 -41.84 -11.74 -48.14
N ALA A 66 -42.34 -10.94 -47.18
CA ALA A 66 -42.88 -9.57 -47.20
C ALA A 66 -42.83 -8.84 -45.82
N GLU A 67 -42.68 -7.50 -45.90
CA GLU A 67 -43.19 -6.37 -45.08
C GLU A 67 -43.44 -6.45 -43.56
N SER A 68 -42.80 -5.55 -42.79
CA SER A 68 -43.49 -4.50 -42.00
C SER A 68 -42.49 -3.46 -41.46
N ASP A 69 -42.85 -2.18 -41.64
CA ASP A 69 -42.15 -0.98 -41.17
C ASP A 69 -42.23 -0.82 -39.63
N ASP A 70 -41.08 -0.49 -39.01
CA ASP A 70 -40.89 0.58 -38.00
C ASP A 70 -39.53 0.35 -37.30
N ASP A 71 -38.46 0.98 -37.81
CA ASP A 71 -37.12 0.92 -37.21
C ASP A 71 -36.43 2.30 -37.30
N GLU A 72 -36.84 3.24 -36.43
CA GLU A 72 -36.03 4.44 -36.20
C GLU A 72 -34.84 4.05 -35.31
N THR A 73 -33.69 3.82 -35.94
CA THR A 73 -32.43 3.45 -35.29
C THR A 73 -32.01 4.54 -34.28
N PRO A 74 -31.65 4.18 -33.03
CA PRO A 74 -31.22 5.15 -32.05
C PRO A 74 -29.90 5.79 -32.47
N LYS A 75 -29.92 7.12 -32.69
CA LYS A 75 -28.72 7.91 -32.97
C LYS A 75 -27.79 7.89 -31.76
N VAL A 76 -26.69 7.15 -31.89
CA VAL A 76 -25.55 7.18 -30.97
C VAL A 76 -24.86 8.54 -31.07
N LEU A 77 -24.85 9.31 -29.99
CA LEU A 77 -24.22 10.65 -29.95
C LEU A 77 -22.71 10.53 -29.78
N ASN A 78 -21.98 11.14 -30.72
CA ASN A 78 -20.51 11.19 -30.73
C ASN A 78 -20.00 12.44 -30.00
N PHE A 79 -19.10 12.26 -29.04
CA PHE A 79 -18.53 13.34 -28.20
C PHE A 79 -17.81 14.44 -29.02
N ALA A 80 -17.30 14.11 -30.20
CA ALA A 80 -16.69 15.08 -31.12
C ALA A 80 -17.71 16.13 -31.62
N GLN A 81 -18.98 15.73 -31.73
CA GLN A 81 -20.06 16.54 -32.30
C GLN A 81 -20.88 17.27 -31.23
N MET A 82 -20.61 17.03 -29.94
CA MET A 82 -21.26 17.76 -28.85
C MET A 82 -20.85 19.23 -28.87
N SER A 83 -21.84 20.11 -28.71
CA SER A 83 -21.62 21.53 -28.57
C SER A 83 -20.79 21.83 -27.32
N LYS A 84 -20.07 22.97 -27.33
CA LYS A 84 -19.29 23.44 -26.18
C LYS A 84 -20.15 23.53 -24.91
N LEU A 85 -21.44 23.88 -25.06
CA LEU A 85 -22.42 23.98 -23.98
C LEU A 85 -22.77 22.61 -23.36
N GLU A 86 -22.84 21.54 -24.15
CA GLU A 86 -23.15 20.19 -23.67
C GLU A 86 -21.95 19.56 -22.95
N LYS A 87 -20.73 19.78 -23.45
CA LYS A 87 -19.48 19.37 -22.77
C LYS A 87 -19.31 20.09 -21.43
N GLU A 88 -19.63 21.38 -21.39
CA GLU A 88 -19.59 22.20 -20.17
C GLU A 88 -20.64 21.74 -19.14
N LYS A 89 -21.81 21.27 -19.58
CA LYS A 89 -22.88 20.72 -18.72
C LYS A 89 -22.48 19.38 -18.07
N VAL A 90 -21.83 18.47 -18.81
CA VAL A 90 -21.31 17.21 -18.26
C VAL A 90 -20.22 17.48 -17.22
N ARG A 91 -19.29 18.43 -17.50
CA ARG A 91 -18.30 18.90 -16.51
C ARG A 91 -18.93 19.52 -15.26
N ARG A 92 -20.06 20.21 -15.38
CA ARG A 92 -20.81 20.82 -14.26
C ARG A 92 -21.54 19.80 -13.37
N ILE A 93 -21.65 18.53 -13.75
CA ILE A 93 -22.28 17.46 -12.94
C ILE A 93 -21.23 16.69 -12.12
N VAL A 94 -20.02 16.52 -12.66
CA VAL A 94 -18.85 15.97 -11.94
C VAL A 94 -18.14 16.99 -11.03
N SER A 95 -18.72 18.19 -10.87
CA SER A 95 -18.27 19.23 -9.92
C SER A 95 -19.49 19.95 -9.34
N PRO A 96 -19.62 20.21 -8.02
CA PRO A 96 -20.92 20.56 -7.45
C PRO A 96 -21.27 22.05 -7.55
N LYS A 97 -22.45 22.41 -8.09
CA LYS A 97 -23.12 23.70 -7.83
C LYS A 97 -24.63 23.57 -7.58
N LYS A 98 -25.17 24.49 -6.76
CA LYS A 98 -26.57 24.62 -6.31
C LYS A 98 -27.39 25.59 -7.17
N ALA A 99 -28.72 25.40 -7.13
CA ALA A 99 -29.79 26.21 -7.71
C ALA A 99 -30.02 27.59 -7.03
N THR A 100 -30.91 28.33 -7.69
CA THR A 100 -31.17 29.76 -7.89
C THR A 100 -31.73 30.61 -6.74
N GLY A 101 -31.60 31.92 -6.92
CA GLY A 101 -32.47 32.98 -6.37
C GLY A 101 -32.20 34.27 -7.17
N ASN A 102 -33.17 34.69 -8.00
CA ASN A 102 -33.05 35.81 -8.94
C ASN A 102 -33.18 37.17 -8.24
N LEU A 103 -32.56 38.21 -8.82
CA LEU A 103 -33.13 39.55 -8.88
C LEU A 103 -32.63 40.22 -10.18
N GLU A 104 -33.55 40.65 -11.03
CA GLU A 104 -33.24 41.54 -12.16
C GLU A 104 -33.08 42.97 -11.62
N VAL A 105 -32.13 43.71 -12.19
CA VAL A 105 -31.88 45.10 -11.83
C VAL A 105 -31.90 45.94 -13.13
N PRO A 106 -32.65 47.07 -13.17
CA PRO A 106 -32.94 47.80 -14.40
C PRO A 106 -31.75 48.61 -14.97
N GLU A 107 -31.88 48.97 -16.26
CA GLU A 107 -30.88 49.64 -17.12
C GLU A 107 -30.33 50.99 -16.58
N ASN A 108 -30.96 51.61 -15.59
CA ASN A 108 -30.51 52.88 -15.00
C ASN A 108 -29.40 52.74 -13.94
N ILE A 109 -29.07 51.52 -13.53
CA ILE A 109 -27.97 51.25 -12.57
C ILE A 109 -26.59 51.29 -13.27
N PHE A 110 -26.57 51.28 -14.61
CA PHE A 110 -25.35 51.28 -15.42
C PHE A 110 -24.61 52.63 -15.43
N GLU A 111 -25.27 53.74 -15.10
CA GLU A 111 -24.67 55.08 -15.03
C GLU A 111 -24.13 55.42 -13.62
N MET A 112 -24.61 54.75 -12.57
CA MET A 112 -24.09 54.93 -11.21
C MET A 112 -22.72 54.25 -10.97
N TRP A 113 -22.22 53.54 -11.99
CA TRP A 113 -21.02 52.70 -11.96
C TRP A 113 -19.68 53.45 -12.03
N LYS A 114 -19.68 54.78 -12.12
CA LYS A 114 -18.45 55.58 -12.08
C LYS A 114 -17.81 55.67 -10.69
N ASP A 115 -18.56 55.40 -9.61
CA ASP A 115 -18.08 55.54 -8.22
C ASP A 115 -17.77 54.19 -7.52
N ALA A 116 -17.80 53.06 -8.26
CA ALA A 116 -17.93 51.70 -7.75
C ALA A 116 -16.70 51.06 -7.06
N GLY A 117 -15.61 51.79 -6.82
CA GLY A 117 -14.40 51.23 -6.21
C GLY A 117 -14.51 50.96 -4.70
N ALA A 118 -15.17 51.86 -3.96
CA ALA A 118 -15.14 51.84 -2.49
C ALA A 118 -16.23 50.95 -1.88
N VAL A 119 -17.44 50.93 -2.46
CA VAL A 119 -18.60 50.19 -1.93
C VAL A 119 -18.47 48.67 -2.12
N PHE A 120 -17.68 48.20 -3.10
CA PHE A 120 -17.42 46.77 -3.30
C PHE A 120 -16.69 46.13 -2.11
N MET A 121 -15.74 46.86 -1.52
CA MET A 121 -14.98 46.42 -0.36
C MET A 121 -15.84 46.44 0.91
N GLU A 122 -16.69 47.46 1.08
CA GLU A 122 -17.61 47.57 2.21
C GLU A 122 -18.75 46.52 2.14
N SER A 123 -19.21 46.19 0.94
CA SER A 123 -20.20 45.13 0.71
C SER A 123 -19.64 43.73 1.01
N LEU A 124 -18.36 43.47 0.73
CA LEU A 124 -17.67 42.24 1.13
C LEU A 124 -17.58 42.10 2.66
N GLU A 125 -17.42 43.22 3.37
CA GLU A 125 -17.36 43.26 4.83
C GLU A 125 -18.74 43.07 5.49
N ILE A 126 -19.79 43.64 4.92
CA ILE A 126 -21.19 43.45 5.36
C ILE A 126 -21.66 42.00 5.12
N ILE A 127 -21.29 41.40 3.97
CA ILE A 127 -21.56 39.98 3.67
C ILE A 127 -20.82 39.07 4.66
N SER A 128 -19.57 39.39 4.99
CA SER A 128 -18.79 38.66 6.02
C SER A 128 -19.48 38.69 7.40
N ARG A 129 -20.06 39.83 7.81
CA ARG A 129 -20.77 39.97 9.10
C ARG A 129 -22.13 39.28 9.12
N THR A 130 -22.94 39.39 8.07
CA THR A 130 -24.28 38.79 8.01
C THR A 130 -24.27 37.26 7.93
N THR A 131 -23.21 36.67 7.35
CA THR A 131 -23.05 35.21 7.26
C THR A 131 -22.79 34.53 8.62
N ARG A 132 -22.34 35.29 9.64
CA ARG A 132 -22.10 34.77 11.00
C ARG A 132 -23.37 34.64 11.88
N SER A 133 -24.51 35.20 11.50
CA SER A 133 -25.65 35.41 12.43
C SER A 133 -26.90 34.55 12.18
N LYS A 134 -26.95 33.70 11.15
CA LYS A 134 -28.18 32.95 10.83
C LYS A 134 -28.17 31.54 11.41
N LYS A 135 -28.99 31.33 12.44
CA LYS A 135 -29.38 30.03 13.01
C LYS A 135 -30.22 29.28 11.97
N LEU A 136 -29.72 28.17 11.46
CA LEU A 136 -30.41 27.31 10.49
C LEU A 136 -31.13 26.18 11.23
N GLU A 137 -32.46 26.19 11.18
CA GLU A 137 -33.26 25.01 11.51
C GLU A 137 -33.20 24.00 10.37
N VAL A 138 -32.97 22.74 10.71
CA VAL A 138 -32.81 21.64 9.76
C VAL A 138 -33.94 20.65 9.94
N LYS A 139 -34.75 20.46 8.89
CA LYS A 139 -35.64 19.30 8.74
C LYS A 139 -34.96 18.20 7.90
N GLY A 140 -34.70 17.06 8.53
CA GLY A 140 -34.70 15.71 7.94
C GLY A 140 -33.41 15.21 7.25
N GLY A 141 -32.90 14.08 7.75
CA GLY A 141 -31.92 13.20 7.08
C GLY A 141 -31.23 12.25 8.07
N PHE A 142 -31.49 10.94 7.94
CA PHE A 142 -31.22 9.79 8.85
C PHE A 142 -32.14 9.65 10.06
N TYR A 143 -32.29 8.38 10.53
CA TYR A 143 -33.17 7.90 11.61
C TYR A 143 -33.55 9.00 12.58
N SER A 144 -34.85 9.19 12.82
CA SER A 144 -35.31 10.15 13.81
C SER A 144 -34.70 9.80 15.19
N LYS A 145 -34.65 10.76 16.12
CA LYS A 145 -34.18 10.48 17.48
C LYS A 145 -34.98 9.31 18.09
N GLU A 146 -36.26 9.25 17.75
CA GLU A 146 -37.18 8.15 18.07
C GLU A 146 -36.74 6.85 17.42
N ASP A 147 -36.48 6.79 16.10
CA ASP A 147 -36.07 5.55 15.42
C ASP A 147 -34.73 5.01 15.97
N MET A 148 -33.79 5.89 16.33
CA MET A 148 -32.53 5.47 16.95
C MET A 148 -32.73 4.88 18.36
N LYS A 149 -33.77 5.29 19.07
CA LYS A 149 -34.13 4.68 20.36
C LYS A 149 -34.91 3.38 20.17
N THR A 150 -35.92 3.40 19.31
CA THR A 150 -36.91 2.33 19.20
C THR A 150 -36.40 1.19 18.34
N GLU A 151 -35.79 1.47 17.19
CA GLU A 151 -35.31 0.44 16.26
C GLU A 151 -33.88 0.01 16.55
N LEU A 152 -33.02 0.92 17.02
CA LEU A 152 -31.60 0.64 17.24
C LEU A 152 -31.23 0.46 18.72
N GLY A 153 -32.17 0.68 19.65
CA GLY A 153 -31.96 0.50 21.09
C GLY A 153 -30.91 1.43 21.71
N TYR A 154 -30.64 2.59 21.09
CA TYR A 154 -29.62 3.50 21.60
C TYR A 154 -30.13 4.31 22.79
N SER A 155 -29.27 4.47 23.81
CA SER A 155 -29.57 5.35 24.94
C SER A 155 -29.63 6.82 24.49
N GLN A 156 -30.44 7.62 25.16
CA GLN A 156 -30.61 9.06 24.87
C GLN A 156 -29.27 9.79 24.75
N SER A 157 -28.35 9.56 25.70
CA SER A 157 -27.01 10.16 25.67
C SER A 157 -26.19 9.79 24.41
N ARG A 158 -26.36 8.56 23.90
CA ARG A 158 -25.69 8.11 22.69
C ARG A 158 -26.32 8.73 21.45
N VAL A 159 -27.65 8.82 21.41
CA VAL A 159 -28.40 9.51 20.34
C VAL A 159 -27.96 10.98 20.27
N ASP A 160 -27.89 11.70 21.40
CA ASP A 160 -27.51 13.10 21.41
C ASP A 160 -26.05 13.32 20.98
N LYS A 161 -25.13 12.42 21.34
CA LYS A 161 -23.74 12.45 20.85
C LYS A 161 -23.63 12.21 19.35
N ILE A 162 -24.42 11.27 18.82
CA ILE A 162 -24.46 10.97 17.37
C ILE A 162 -25.03 12.18 16.61
N VAL A 163 -26.11 12.77 17.12
CA VAL A 163 -26.73 13.96 16.51
C VAL A 163 -25.76 15.15 16.55
N ALA A 164 -25.15 15.45 17.70
CA ALA A 164 -24.18 16.54 17.82
C ALA A 164 -22.95 16.33 16.91
N TRP A 165 -22.47 15.09 16.79
CA TRP A 165 -21.40 14.74 15.86
C TRP A 165 -21.81 14.91 14.40
N ALA A 166 -23.01 14.46 14.03
CA ALA A 166 -23.55 14.59 12.69
C ALA A 166 -23.80 16.06 12.32
N GLU A 167 -24.32 16.86 13.23
CA GLU A 167 -24.51 18.31 13.07
C GLU A 167 -23.16 19.03 12.91
N LYS A 168 -22.16 18.69 13.73
CA LYS A 168 -20.80 19.26 13.63
C LYS A 168 -20.12 18.90 12.31
N LYS A 169 -20.21 17.65 11.87
CA LYS A 169 -19.69 17.18 10.56
C LYS A 169 -20.43 17.82 9.39
N ARG A 170 -21.76 17.95 9.48
CA ARG A 170 -22.60 18.59 8.46
C ARG A 170 -22.33 20.10 8.36
N LEU A 171 -22.10 20.77 9.49
CA LEU A 171 -21.71 22.18 9.54
C LEU A 171 -20.34 22.39 8.89
N ALA A 172 -19.35 21.57 9.23
CA ALA A 172 -18.02 21.62 8.60
C ALA A 172 -18.07 21.35 7.08
N ALA A 173 -18.82 20.33 6.65
CA ALA A 173 -19.00 20.02 5.23
C ALA A 173 -19.77 21.13 4.48
N SER A 174 -20.75 21.77 5.13
CA SER A 174 -21.49 22.89 4.55
C SER A 174 -20.63 24.14 4.44
N GLN A 175 -19.85 24.48 5.47
CA GLN A 175 -18.92 25.61 5.46
C GLN A 175 -17.84 25.42 4.38
N MET A 176 -17.27 24.23 4.28
CA MET A 176 -16.27 23.91 3.26
C MET A 176 -16.86 23.94 1.84
N LYS A 177 -18.12 23.51 1.66
CA LYS A 177 -18.83 23.60 0.38
C LYS A 177 -19.11 25.04 -0.05
N GLU A 178 -19.56 25.90 0.87
CA GLU A 178 -19.77 27.33 0.57
C GLU A 178 -18.44 28.03 0.27
N TYR A 179 -17.36 27.68 0.95
CA TYR A 179 -16.02 28.20 0.67
C TYR A 179 -15.48 27.77 -0.70
N MET A 180 -15.65 26.50 -1.11
CA MET A 180 -15.30 26.05 -2.48
C MET A 180 -16.12 26.80 -3.54
N LYS A 181 -17.39 27.08 -3.26
CA LYS A 181 -18.26 27.85 -4.16
C LYS A 181 -17.77 29.30 -4.29
N SER A 182 -17.31 29.93 -3.20
CA SER A 182 -16.74 31.27 -3.24
C SER A 182 -15.41 31.31 -4.00
N LEU A 183 -14.52 30.32 -3.79
CA LEU A 183 -13.26 30.23 -4.55
C LEU A 183 -13.51 30.11 -6.05
N LEU A 184 -14.43 29.24 -6.46
CA LEU A 184 -14.76 29.05 -7.87
C LEU A 184 -15.46 30.27 -8.48
N LYS A 185 -16.25 31.03 -7.70
CA LYS A 185 -16.83 32.30 -8.15
C LYS A 185 -15.74 33.38 -8.31
N ALA A 186 -14.80 33.46 -7.38
CA ALA A 186 -13.68 34.40 -7.43
C ALA A 186 -12.79 34.12 -8.65
N LYS A 187 -12.43 32.85 -8.87
CA LYS A 187 -11.69 32.39 -10.06
C LYS A 187 -12.36 32.84 -11.36
N ASN A 188 -13.63 32.48 -11.56
CA ASN A 188 -14.36 32.83 -12.79
C ASN A 188 -14.46 34.35 -12.99
N SER A 189 -14.47 35.14 -11.91
CA SER A 189 -14.50 36.60 -11.98
C SER A 189 -13.12 37.16 -12.40
N LEU A 190 -12.03 36.58 -11.89
CA LEU A 190 -10.66 36.92 -12.30
C LEU A 190 -10.39 36.56 -13.76
N GLU A 191 -10.85 35.39 -14.23
CA GLU A 191 -10.75 34.97 -15.63
C GLU A 191 -11.46 35.97 -16.56
N ALA A 192 -12.73 36.29 -16.25
CA ALA A 192 -13.50 37.26 -17.04
C ALA A 192 -12.88 38.67 -17.02
N PHE A 193 -12.21 39.04 -15.92
CA PHE A 193 -11.50 40.31 -15.82
C PHE A 193 -10.21 40.33 -16.64
N ALA A 194 -9.42 39.25 -16.57
CA ALA A 194 -8.21 39.09 -17.40
C ALA A 194 -8.56 39.19 -18.89
N ASP A 195 -9.64 38.55 -19.32
CA ASP A 195 -10.08 38.57 -20.71
C ASP A 195 -10.50 39.97 -21.18
N LYS A 196 -11.15 40.76 -20.32
CA LYS A 196 -11.47 42.16 -20.62
C LYS A 196 -10.21 43.01 -20.78
N ILE A 197 -9.20 42.85 -19.92
CA ILE A 197 -7.94 43.59 -20.05
C ILE A 197 -7.23 43.19 -21.34
N ARG A 198 -7.14 41.89 -21.65
CA ARG A 198 -6.54 41.39 -22.90
C ARG A 198 -7.20 41.98 -24.14
N ALA A 199 -8.53 42.11 -24.12
CA ALA A 199 -9.28 42.70 -25.22
C ALA A 199 -9.10 44.23 -25.35
N SER A 200 -8.75 44.92 -24.27
CA SER A 200 -8.72 46.39 -24.21
C SER A 200 -7.34 46.99 -24.46
N VAL A 201 -6.26 46.22 -24.28
CA VAL A 201 -4.92 46.79 -24.14
C VAL A 201 -3.82 45.98 -24.87
N ALA A 202 -4.01 45.76 -26.16
CA ALA A 202 -2.97 45.16 -27.00
C ALA A 202 -1.76 46.12 -27.13
N GLY A 203 -0.62 45.74 -26.54
CA GLY A 203 0.66 46.47 -26.67
C GLY A 203 1.09 47.37 -25.51
N ASP A 204 0.35 47.40 -24.39
CA ASP A 204 0.77 48.13 -23.18
C ASP A 204 1.47 47.19 -22.17
N ALA A 205 2.76 47.45 -21.94
CA ALA A 205 3.59 46.69 -21.00
C ALA A 205 3.03 46.65 -19.57
N LYS A 206 2.31 47.70 -19.13
CA LYS A 206 1.70 47.77 -17.80
C LYS A 206 0.46 46.88 -17.71
N ALA A 207 -0.29 46.74 -18.80
CA ALA A 207 -1.41 45.81 -18.90
C ALA A 207 -0.93 44.35 -18.93
N GLU A 208 0.16 44.06 -19.64
CA GLU A 208 0.79 42.73 -19.63
C GLU A 208 1.28 42.31 -18.24
N GLN A 209 1.91 43.22 -17.50
CA GLN A 209 2.33 42.96 -16.12
C GLN A 209 1.12 42.68 -15.20
N THR A 210 0.02 43.39 -15.42
CA THR A 210 -1.23 43.21 -14.67
C THR A 210 -1.90 41.86 -15.00
N ILE A 211 -1.95 41.49 -16.28
CA ILE A 211 -2.45 40.17 -16.75
C ILE A 211 -1.62 39.04 -16.12
N LYS A 212 -0.29 39.15 -16.13
CA LYS A 212 0.61 38.15 -15.52
C LYS A 212 0.34 37.95 -14.03
N LYS A 213 0.00 39.02 -13.30
CA LYS A 213 -0.37 38.95 -11.88
C LYS A 213 -1.74 38.28 -11.69
N ILE A 214 -2.72 38.59 -12.53
CA ILE A 214 -4.06 37.97 -12.49
C ILE A 214 -3.99 36.48 -12.82
N ASP A 215 -3.20 36.08 -13.82
CA ASP A 215 -2.99 34.68 -14.18
C ASP A 215 -2.33 33.88 -13.05
N GLY A 216 -1.40 34.51 -12.31
CA GLY A 216 -0.86 33.95 -11.06
C GLY A 216 -1.95 33.67 -10.02
N MET A 217 -2.84 34.64 -9.77
CA MET A 217 -3.95 34.49 -8.83
C MET A 217 -4.98 33.44 -9.28
N ILE A 218 -5.24 33.32 -10.59
CA ILE A 218 -6.12 32.28 -11.14
C ILE A 218 -5.52 30.89 -10.86
N LYS A 219 -4.22 30.70 -11.11
CA LYS A 219 -3.51 29.44 -10.87
C LYS A 219 -3.50 29.05 -9.38
N GLU A 220 -3.31 30.01 -8.49
CA GLU A 220 -3.42 29.80 -7.04
C GLU A 220 -4.85 29.36 -6.65
N HIS A 221 -5.88 30.04 -7.17
CA HIS A 221 -7.28 29.69 -6.91
C HIS A 221 -7.68 28.32 -7.47
N GLU A 222 -7.20 27.95 -8.67
CA GLU A 222 -7.39 26.61 -9.23
C GLU A 222 -6.80 25.56 -8.31
N THR A 223 -5.57 25.78 -7.86
CA THR A 223 -4.89 24.76 -7.07
C THR A 223 -5.53 24.61 -5.69
N LEU A 224 -5.91 25.71 -5.04
CA LEU A 224 -6.73 25.68 -3.81
C LEU A 224 -8.07 24.94 -4.00
N TYR A 225 -8.73 25.10 -5.16
CA TYR A 225 -9.98 24.40 -5.44
C TYR A 225 -9.76 22.89 -5.57
N TYR A 226 -8.72 22.46 -6.31
CA TYR A 226 -8.39 21.04 -6.48
C TYR A 226 -8.00 20.38 -5.15
N GLU A 227 -7.18 21.04 -4.33
CA GLU A 227 -6.81 20.52 -3.00
C GLU A 227 -8.01 20.37 -2.06
N MET A 228 -8.93 21.33 -2.07
CA MET A 228 -10.13 21.25 -1.23
C MET A 228 -11.13 20.20 -1.72
N ALA A 229 -11.21 19.97 -3.04
CA ALA A 229 -11.98 18.88 -3.61
C ALA A 229 -11.37 17.51 -3.25
N GLU A 230 -10.04 17.43 -3.21
CA GLU A 230 -9.28 16.23 -2.86
C GLU A 230 -9.35 15.91 -1.35
N ALA A 231 -9.27 16.92 -0.48
CA ALA A 231 -9.50 16.76 0.96
C ALA A 231 -10.90 16.21 1.30
N LYS A 232 -11.85 16.31 0.35
CA LYS A 232 -13.19 15.74 0.45
C LYS A 232 -13.27 14.33 -0.16
N ALA A 233 -12.36 13.98 -1.07
CA ALA A 233 -12.31 12.69 -1.74
C ALA A 233 -11.64 11.63 -0.85
N GLU A 234 -12.20 11.39 0.34
CA GLU A 234 -12.08 10.06 0.93
C GLU A 234 -12.75 9.09 -0.05
N GLY A 235 -12.00 8.11 -0.56
CA GLY A 235 -12.48 7.22 -1.62
C GLY A 235 -13.83 6.60 -1.25
N ALA A 236 -14.89 6.95 -1.98
CA ALA A 236 -16.21 6.41 -1.77
C ALA A 236 -16.26 4.98 -2.32
N PRO A 237 -16.61 3.97 -1.51
CA PRO A 237 -16.96 2.64 -2.01
C PRO A 237 -17.93 2.72 -3.20
N ALA A 238 -17.83 1.77 -4.15
CA ALA A 238 -18.73 1.72 -5.30
C ALA A 238 -20.22 1.73 -4.90
N LYS A 239 -20.56 1.08 -3.77
CA LYS A 239 -21.91 1.11 -3.18
C LYS A 239 -22.37 2.53 -2.79
N ASP A 240 -21.46 3.40 -2.36
CA ASP A 240 -21.80 4.75 -1.90
C ASP A 240 -22.07 5.64 -3.12
N LEU A 241 -21.33 5.45 -4.22
CA LEU A 241 -21.65 6.07 -5.51
C LEU A 241 -23.04 5.69 -6.02
N ILE A 242 -23.46 4.43 -5.81
CA ILE A 242 -24.81 3.98 -6.14
C ILE A 242 -25.85 4.68 -5.25
N MET A 243 -25.60 4.79 -3.94
CA MET A 243 -26.51 5.48 -3.02
C MET A 243 -26.64 6.97 -3.36
N ASP A 244 -25.53 7.62 -3.69
CA ASP A 244 -25.50 9.00 -4.12
C ASP A 244 -26.24 9.19 -5.44
N ALA A 245 -26.05 8.29 -6.42
CA ALA A 245 -26.81 8.30 -7.66
C ALA A 245 -28.32 8.14 -7.40
N ARG A 246 -28.76 7.22 -6.53
CA ARG A 246 -30.18 7.05 -6.15
C ARG A 246 -30.77 8.31 -5.51
N ALA A 247 -29.97 9.02 -4.73
CA ALA A 247 -30.39 10.29 -4.14
C ALA A 247 -30.45 11.41 -5.19
N ALA A 248 -29.49 11.44 -6.11
CA ALA A 248 -29.36 12.47 -7.14
C ALA A 248 -30.45 12.37 -8.22
N ILE A 249 -30.83 11.17 -8.65
CA ILE A 249 -31.84 10.99 -9.72
C ILE A 249 -33.23 11.53 -9.35
N LYS A 250 -33.50 11.74 -8.05
CA LYS A 250 -34.74 12.40 -7.59
C LYS A 250 -34.81 13.88 -7.99
N LYS A 251 -33.68 14.46 -8.39
CA LYS A 251 -33.50 15.88 -8.70
C LYS A 251 -32.83 16.13 -10.05
N ASP A 252 -32.31 15.10 -10.69
CA ASP A 252 -31.53 15.16 -11.92
C ASP A 252 -31.94 14.03 -12.86
N ALA A 253 -32.31 14.38 -14.10
CA ALA A 253 -32.75 13.43 -15.12
C ALA A 253 -31.58 12.79 -15.89
N CYS A 254 -30.33 12.94 -15.42
CA CYS A 254 -29.15 12.34 -16.05
C CYS A 254 -29.29 10.81 -16.21
N GLU A 255 -29.24 10.34 -17.46
CA GLU A 255 -29.38 8.92 -17.81
C GLU A 255 -28.26 8.06 -17.19
N VAL A 256 -27.02 8.58 -17.13
CA VAL A 256 -25.89 7.87 -16.52
C VAL A 256 -26.14 7.66 -15.02
N LEU A 257 -26.62 8.68 -14.31
CA LEU A 257 -26.99 8.54 -12.90
C LEU A 257 -28.15 7.56 -12.71
N ALA A 258 -29.13 7.56 -13.62
CA ALA A 258 -30.20 6.57 -13.60
C ALA A 258 -29.69 5.14 -13.79
N LYS A 259 -28.70 4.92 -14.66
CA LYS A 259 -28.04 3.61 -14.85
C LYS A 259 -27.26 3.21 -13.58
N ILE A 260 -26.48 4.11 -13.00
CA ILE A 260 -25.72 3.85 -11.76
C ILE A 260 -26.68 3.54 -10.60
N ALA A 261 -27.76 4.31 -10.44
CA ALA A 261 -28.75 4.13 -9.38
C ALA A 261 -29.45 2.76 -9.40
N LYS A 262 -29.58 2.16 -10.59
CA LYS A 262 -30.15 0.81 -10.81
C LYS A 262 -29.19 -0.32 -10.45
N VAL A 263 -27.88 -0.06 -10.35
CA VAL A 263 -26.91 -1.09 -9.96
C VAL A 263 -27.21 -1.59 -8.54
N GLN A 264 -27.04 -2.89 -8.34
CA GLN A 264 -27.21 -3.50 -7.02
C GLN A 264 -25.98 -3.21 -6.13
N PRO A 265 -26.15 -2.63 -4.93
CA PRO A 265 -25.03 -2.28 -4.05
C PRO A 265 -24.17 -3.48 -3.63
N SER A 266 -24.76 -4.68 -3.58
CA SER A 266 -24.07 -5.93 -3.27
C SER A 266 -23.13 -6.43 -4.37
N SER A 267 -23.24 -5.88 -5.58
CA SER A 267 -22.45 -6.26 -6.76
C SER A 267 -22.11 -5.01 -7.58
N ALA A 268 -21.62 -3.98 -6.89
CA ALA A 268 -21.46 -2.64 -7.42
C ALA A 268 -20.32 -2.51 -8.45
N ASP A 269 -19.18 -3.18 -8.23
CA ASP A 269 -17.93 -2.82 -8.89
C ASP A 269 -17.94 -3.03 -10.42
N ALA A 270 -18.22 -4.23 -10.91
CA ALA A 270 -18.15 -4.53 -12.34
C ALA A 270 -19.20 -3.75 -13.17
N PRO A 271 -20.49 -3.70 -12.80
CA PRO A 271 -21.47 -2.91 -13.53
C PRO A 271 -21.16 -1.40 -13.46
N LEU A 272 -20.68 -0.90 -12.32
CA LEU A 272 -20.29 0.49 -12.20
C LEU A 272 -19.11 0.80 -13.11
N TYR A 273 -18.08 -0.05 -13.12
CA TYR A 273 -16.95 0.09 -14.03
C TYR A 273 -17.40 0.11 -15.49
N GLU A 274 -18.29 -0.80 -15.91
CA GLU A 274 -18.81 -0.84 -17.27
C GLU A 274 -19.57 0.45 -17.63
N ILE A 275 -20.41 0.96 -16.72
CA ILE A 275 -21.14 2.22 -16.92
C ILE A 275 -20.15 3.38 -17.03
N LEU A 276 -19.19 3.50 -16.11
CA LEU A 276 -18.20 4.58 -16.12
C LEU A 276 -17.33 4.53 -17.38
N SER A 277 -16.90 3.34 -17.79
CA SER A 277 -16.11 3.10 -18.99
C SER A 277 -16.85 3.50 -20.27
N LYS A 278 -18.13 3.06 -20.42
CA LYS A 278 -18.98 3.46 -21.56
C LYS A 278 -19.19 4.97 -21.69
N ASN A 279 -18.99 5.71 -20.59
CA ASN A 279 -19.14 7.17 -20.55
C ASN A 279 -17.80 7.91 -20.50
N GLY A 280 -16.66 7.24 -20.71
CA GLY A 280 -15.33 7.87 -20.71
C GLY A 280 -14.91 8.42 -19.35
N LEU A 281 -15.43 7.86 -18.25
CA LEU A 281 -15.13 8.24 -16.88
C LEU A 281 -14.11 7.31 -16.20
N ASN A 282 -13.56 6.34 -16.93
CA ASN A 282 -12.42 5.55 -16.51
C ASN A 282 -11.12 6.20 -17.01
N LEU A 283 -10.01 5.86 -16.35
CA LEU A 283 -8.69 6.12 -16.94
C LEU A 283 -8.52 5.18 -18.16
N PRO A 284 -8.04 5.69 -19.31
CA PRO A 284 -7.84 4.91 -20.52
C PRO A 284 -6.57 4.05 -20.41
N LEU A 285 -6.57 3.12 -19.45
CA LEU A 285 -5.49 2.18 -19.20
C LEU A 285 -5.83 0.83 -19.83
N ASP A 286 -5.15 0.51 -20.92
CA ASP A 286 -5.28 -0.79 -21.58
C ASP A 286 -4.25 -1.80 -21.07
N PHE A 287 -4.62 -3.08 -21.13
CA PHE A 287 -3.68 -4.16 -20.88
C PHE A 287 -2.64 -4.24 -21.99
N SER A 288 -1.39 -4.33 -21.58
CA SER A 288 -0.32 -4.85 -22.41
C SER A 288 -0.26 -6.36 -22.29
N TRP A 289 0.32 -6.99 -23.30
CA TRP A 289 0.37 -8.45 -23.41
C TRP A 289 1.80 -8.89 -23.62
N THR A 290 2.21 -9.93 -22.91
CA THR A 290 3.53 -10.56 -23.04
C THR A 290 3.38 -12.07 -23.13
N GLN A 291 4.41 -12.75 -23.63
CA GLN A 291 4.54 -14.17 -23.39
C GLN A 291 5.08 -14.39 -21.97
N ALA A 292 4.49 -15.33 -21.23
CA ALA A 292 4.99 -15.78 -19.93
C ALA A 292 4.69 -17.28 -19.76
N GLY A 293 5.72 -18.05 -19.47
CA GLY A 293 5.70 -19.50 -19.57
C GLY A 293 5.23 -19.95 -20.96
N ASN A 294 4.31 -20.90 -20.97
CA ASN A 294 3.61 -21.43 -22.13
C ASN A 294 2.39 -20.58 -22.53
N THR A 295 2.12 -19.49 -21.81
CA THR A 295 1.01 -18.57 -22.14
C THR A 295 1.54 -17.47 -23.07
N PHE A 296 1.21 -17.55 -24.35
CA PHE A 296 1.63 -16.56 -25.36
C PHE A 296 1.07 -15.15 -25.15
N ARG A 297 0.00 -15.03 -24.35
CA ARG A 297 -0.72 -13.76 -24.17
C ARG A 297 -1.15 -13.59 -22.71
N TYR A 298 -0.21 -13.18 -21.87
CA TYR A 298 -0.44 -12.86 -20.46
C TYR A 298 -0.62 -11.35 -20.26
N PRO A 299 -1.67 -10.91 -19.54
CA PRO A 299 -1.95 -9.49 -19.33
C PRO A 299 -1.05 -8.89 -18.25
N TYR A 300 -0.60 -7.67 -18.49
CA TYR A 300 0.02 -6.81 -17.48
C TYR A 300 -0.26 -5.35 -17.82
N LEU A 301 -0.01 -4.45 -16.87
CA LEU A 301 -0.09 -3.02 -17.07
C LEU A 301 1.32 -2.45 -17.15
N LYS A 302 1.67 -1.89 -18.31
CA LYS A 302 2.97 -1.25 -18.52
C LYS A 302 3.16 -0.08 -17.54
N PRO A 303 4.19 -0.11 -16.68
CA PRO A 303 4.46 0.96 -15.74
C PRO A 303 4.50 2.35 -16.39
N LYS A 304 5.27 2.51 -17.48
CA LYS A 304 5.38 3.78 -18.23
C LYS A 304 4.02 4.32 -18.66
N THR A 305 3.22 3.51 -19.35
CA THR A 305 1.88 3.90 -19.82
C THR A 305 0.96 4.29 -18.66
N GLN A 306 1.04 3.58 -17.53
CA GLN A 306 0.25 3.91 -16.34
C GLN A 306 0.60 5.30 -15.80
N LEU A 307 1.89 5.58 -15.61
CA LEU A 307 2.35 6.86 -15.06
C LEU A 307 2.07 8.03 -16.01
N GLU A 308 2.27 7.86 -17.33
CA GLU A 308 1.93 8.88 -18.33
C GLU A 308 0.43 9.17 -18.36
N THR A 309 -0.40 8.13 -18.35
CA THR A 309 -1.86 8.27 -18.38
C THR A 309 -2.36 9.01 -17.15
N LEU A 310 -1.91 8.63 -15.96
CA LEU A 310 -2.25 9.33 -14.72
C LEU A 310 -1.82 10.80 -14.78
N SER A 311 -0.61 11.05 -15.27
CA SER A 311 -0.07 12.41 -15.38
C SER A 311 -0.87 13.28 -16.34
N HIS A 312 -1.19 12.76 -17.53
CA HIS A 312 -2.00 13.45 -18.55
C HIS A 312 -3.42 13.78 -18.07
N HIS A 313 -3.98 12.97 -17.17
CA HIS A 313 -5.32 13.17 -16.61
C HIS A 313 -5.34 14.00 -15.31
N GLY A 314 -4.23 14.67 -14.97
CA GLY A 314 -4.15 15.57 -13.81
C GLY A 314 -3.86 14.88 -12.47
N TYR A 315 -3.55 13.57 -12.50
CA TYR A 315 -3.21 12.78 -11.31
C TYR A 315 -1.71 12.66 -11.09
N PHE A 316 -0.90 13.58 -11.63
CA PHE A 316 0.56 13.50 -11.51
C PHE A 316 1.05 13.55 -10.05
N HIS A 317 0.33 14.23 -9.16
CA HIS A 317 0.61 14.21 -7.72
C HIS A 317 0.55 12.79 -7.11
N ARG A 318 -0.26 11.87 -7.67
CA ARG A 318 -0.32 10.46 -7.23
C ARG A 318 0.92 9.67 -7.65
N VAL A 319 1.48 10.00 -8.81
CA VAL A 319 2.73 9.44 -9.33
C VAL A 319 3.91 9.93 -8.47
N LEU A 320 3.90 11.21 -8.09
CA LEU A 320 4.96 11.80 -7.27
C LEU A 320 4.89 11.41 -5.79
N GLY A 321 3.69 11.12 -5.27
CA GLY A 321 3.44 10.98 -3.84
C GLY A 321 3.33 12.32 -3.09
N VAL A 322 3.56 13.44 -3.79
CA VAL A 322 3.47 14.81 -3.29
C VAL A 322 2.79 15.71 -4.32
N PRO A 323 2.24 16.87 -3.93
CA PRO A 323 1.73 17.86 -4.87
C PRO A 323 2.78 18.29 -5.90
N VAL A 324 2.34 18.50 -7.14
CA VAL A 324 3.24 18.82 -8.28
C VAL A 324 4.09 20.06 -8.01
N HIS A 325 3.55 21.06 -7.32
CA HIS A 325 4.25 22.31 -7.01
C HIS A 325 5.37 22.15 -5.97
N LEU A 326 5.33 21.09 -5.14
CA LEU A 326 6.36 20.76 -4.15
C LEU A 326 7.36 19.71 -4.66
N ALA A 327 7.11 19.12 -5.83
CA ALA A 327 7.84 17.95 -6.31
C ALA A 327 9.36 18.16 -6.40
N SER A 328 9.78 19.29 -6.96
CA SER A 328 11.21 19.62 -7.13
C SER A 328 11.92 19.74 -5.77
N GLU A 329 11.35 20.52 -4.83
CA GLU A 329 11.87 20.67 -3.45
C GLU A 329 11.89 19.31 -2.72
N ALA A 330 10.80 18.54 -2.79
CA ALA A 330 10.65 17.26 -2.11
C ALA A 330 11.67 16.22 -2.60
N LEU A 331 11.83 16.10 -3.92
CA LEU A 331 12.73 15.13 -4.52
C LEU A 331 14.19 15.52 -4.29
N GLU A 332 14.53 16.81 -4.41
CA GLU A 332 15.88 17.27 -4.08
C GLU A 332 16.25 16.96 -2.62
N GLN A 333 15.38 17.33 -1.68
CA GLN A 333 15.59 17.04 -0.26
C GLN A 333 15.63 15.53 0.02
N PHE A 334 14.79 14.75 -0.66
CA PHE A 334 14.80 13.29 -0.57
C PHE A 334 16.17 12.74 -0.96
N TRP A 335 16.70 13.13 -2.13
CA TRP A 335 17.96 12.61 -2.64
C TRP A 335 19.15 13.08 -1.83
N GLN A 336 19.12 14.30 -1.28
CA GLN A 336 20.14 14.78 -0.34
C GLN A 336 20.18 13.90 0.93
N LYS A 337 19.03 13.66 1.56
CA LYS A 337 18.93 12.81 2.76
C LYS A 337 19.27 11.34 2.45
N PHE A 338 18.83 10.82 1.29
CA PHE A 338 19.17 9.49 0.83
C PHE A 338 20.68 9.31 0.61
N LYS A 339 21.36 10.31 -0.01
CA LYS A 339 22.81 10.29 -0.20
C LYS A 339 23.59 10.26 1.12
N ALA A 340 23.09 10.95 2.14
CA ALA A 340 23.70 10.95 3.45
C ALA A 340 23.66 9.56 4.12
N LEU A 341 22.60 8.78 3.88
CA LEU A 341 22.44 7.43 4.42
C LEU A 341 23.10 6.36 3.54
N HIS A 342 23.06 6.53 2.22
CA HIS A 342 23.52 5.57 1.23
C HIS A 342 24.54 6.19 0.27
N PRO A 343 25.70 6.68 0.76
CA PRO A 343 26.66 7.41 -0.05
C PRO A 343 27.27 6.56 -1.18
N ASN A 344 27.27 5.22 -1.03
CA ASN A 344 27.86 4.28 -1.97
C ASN A 344 26.86 3.72 -3.00
N HIS A 345 25.62 4.19 -2.98
CA HIS A 345 24.58 3.71 -3.87
C HIS A 345 24.83 4.12 -5.32
N ASP A 346 24.63 3.18 -6.24
CA ASP A 346 24.86 3.31 -7.69
C ASP A 346 24.07 4.47 -8.34
N ILE A 347 23.06 5.00 -7.64
CA ILE A 347 22.30 6.17 -8.09
C ILE A 347 23.17 7.43 -8.16
N PHE A 348 24.22 7.51 -7.33
CA PHE A 348 25.11 8.65 -7.24
C PHE A 348 26.34 8.53 -8.13
N GLU A 349 26.56 7.36 -8.74
CA GLU A 349 27.56 7.20 -9.79
C GLU A 349 27.17 7.98 -11.04
N ASN A 350 28.13 8.73 -11.58
CA ASN A 350 27.94 9.60 -12.74
C ASN A 350 26.74 10.56 -12.56
N SER A 351 26.59 11.09 -11.34
CA SER A 351 25.45 11.93 -10.93
C SER A 351 25.36 13.26 -11.69
N GLU A 352 26.41 13.70 -12.37
CA GLU A 352 26.44 14.93 -13.19
C GLU A 352 25.37 14.95 -14.29
N HIS A 353 24.90 13.79 -14.73
CA HIS A 353 23.87 13.67 -15.78
C HIS A 353 22.47 13.38 -15.26
N ARG A 354 22.26 13.37 -13.94
CA ARG A 354 20.97 13.02 -13.33
C ARG A 354 20.26 14.24 -12.76
N ASP A 355 19.05 14.47 -13.24
CA ASP A 355 18.15 15.48 -12.69
C ASP A 355 17.40 14.90 -11.48
N PHE A 356 17.95 15.08 -10.28
CA PHE A 356 17.35 14.60 -9.03
C PHE A 356 16.01 15.25 -8.71
N GLN A 357 15.70 16.42 -9.26
CA GLN A 357 14.40 17.07 -9.11
C GLN A 357 13.31 16.41 -9.98
N LYS A 358 13.70 15.51 -10.90
CA LYS A 358 12.79 14.75 -11.77
C LYS A 358 12.99 13.24 -11.70
N LEU A 359 13.66 12.78 -10.65
CA LEU A 359 13.92 11.38 -10.40
C LEU A 359 13.07 10.91 -9.21
N ILE A 360 12.07 10.09 -9.48
CA ILE A 360 11.06 9.72 -8.50
C ILE A 360 11.44 8.39 -7.82
N PRO A 361 11.60 8.34 -6.49
CA PRO A 361 11.89 7.12 -5.76
C PRO A 361 10.64 6.24 -5.60
N TYR A 362 10.75 4.96 -5.93
CA TYR A 362 9.68 3.98 -5.83
C TYR A 362 10.12 2.71 -5.11
N TYR A 363 9.15 2.00 -4.54
CA TYR A 363 9.30 0.62 -4.07
C TYR A 363 8.43 -0.32 -4.87
N LEU A 364 8.89 -1.56 -4.99
CA LEU A 364 8.09 -2.68 -5.46
C LEU A 364 7.44 -3.39 -4.29
N HIS A 365 6.33 -4.05 -4.57
CA HIS A 365 5.53 -4.74 -3.58
C HIS A 365 4.89 -6.01 -4.13
N GLY A 366 5.10 -7.10 -3.40
CA GLY A 366 4.44 -8.38 -3.61
C GLY A 366 3.53 -8.74 -2.44
N ASP A 367 2.34 -9.27 -2.74
CA ASP A 367 1.41 -9.74 -1.73
C ASP A 367 0.57 -10.94 -2.19
N GLY A 368 0.21 -11.78 -1.23
CA GLY A 368 -0.68 -12.93 -1.42
C GLY A 368 -2.14 -12.53 -1.20
N GLY A 369 -2.93 -12.63 -2.26
CA GLY A 369 -4.36 -12.33 -2.24
C GLY A 369 -5.25 -13.56 -2.31
N ARG A 370 -6.56 -13.31 -2.26
CA ARG A 370 -7.60 -14.29 -2.59
C ARG A 370 -8.52 -13.71 -3.65
N GLY A 371 -8.60 -14.39 -4.78
CA GLY A 371 -9.53 -14.09 -5.86
C GLY A 371 -10.91 -14.70 -5.65
N TYR A 372 -11.67 -14.78 -6.74
CA TYR A 372 -12.98 -15.42 -6.77
C TYR A 372 -12.89 -16.87 -6.27
N LYS A 373 -13.91 -17.35 -5.56
CA LYS A 373 -13.93 -18.67 -4.91
C LYS A 373 -12.78 -18.94 -3.93
N LYS A 374 -12.11 -17.89 -3.44
CA LYS A 374 -10.95 -17.96 -2.53
C LYS A 374 -9.70 -18.55 -3.17
N ASP A 375 -9.64 -18.58 -4.50
CA ASP A 375 -8.44 -19.04 -5.21
C ASP A 375 -7.27 -18.11 -4.90
N PRO A 376 -6.11 -18.64 -4.49
CA PRO A 376 -4.96 -17.79 -4.16
C PRO A 376 -4.43 -17.10 -5.42
N ILE A 377 -4.05 -15.83 -5.23
CA ILE A 377 -3.45 -14.98 -6.25
C ILE A 377 -2.20 -14.32 -5.69
N GLU A 378 -1.26 -14.01 -6.57
CA GLU A 378 -0.07 -13.21 -6.28
C GLU A 378 -0.28 -11.84 -6.92
N ILE A 379 -0.05 -10.77 -6.17
CA ILE A 379 -0.25 -9.40 -6.64
C ILE A 379 1.12 -8.73 -6.74
N LEU A 380 1.45 -8.20 -7.91
CA LEU A 380 2.68 -7.45 -8.19
C LEU A 380 2.33 -5.98 -8.41
N SER A 381 2.92 -5.10 -7.61
CA SER A 381 2.60 -3.66 -7.62
C SER A 381 3.81 -2.79 -7.29
N MET A 382 3.75 -1.50 -7.62
CA MET A 382 4.77 -0.51 -7.27
C MET A 382 4.13 0.75 -6.70
N PHE A 383 4.85 1.50 -5.88
CA PHE A 383 4.34 2.73 -5.28
C PHE A 383 5.46 3.76 -5.04
N PRO A 384 5.16 5.08 -5.06
CA PRO A 384 6.14 6.10 -4.73
C PRO A 384 6.52 6.02 -3.26
N ALA A 385 7.80 6.25 -2.97
CA ALA A 385 8.33 6.24 -1.60
C ALA A 385 7.70 7.33 -0.73
N LEU A 386 7.49 8.52 -1.32
CA LEU A 386 6.86 9.66 -0.68
C LEU A 386 5.33 9.53 -0.66
N GLY A 387 4.71 10.15 0.34
CA GLY A 387 3.26 10.21 0.50
C GLY A 387 2.83 11.23 1.56
N SER A 388 1.56 11.20 1.93
CA SER A 388 0.98 12.13 2.91
C SER A 388 1.31 11.79 4.39
N GLY A 389 2.27 10.91 4.63
CA GLY A 389 2.66 10.46 5.96
C GLY A 389 1.85 9.27 6.47
N SER A 390 1.79 9.15 7.79
CA SER A 390 1.04 8.11 8.48
C SER A 390 -0.16 8.72 9.21
N ARG A 391 -1.12 7.89 9.63
CA ARG A 391 -2.22 8.35 10.49
C ARG A 391 -1.72 9.00 11.81
N LYS A 392 -0.52 8.65 12.28
CA LYS A 392 0.08 9.20 13.50
C LYS A 392 0.92 10.45 13.24
N ARG A 393 1.40 10.62 12.02
CA ARG A 393 2.16 11.78 11.55
C ARG A 393 1.72 12.11 10.12
N PRO A 394 0.55 12.75 9.95
CA PRO A 394 0.17 13.27 8.66
C PRO A 394 1.11 14.44 8.32
N VAL A 395 1.54 14.50 7.07
CA VAL A 395 2.36 15.62 6.57
C VAL A 395 1.45 16.64 5.91
N ASP A 396 1.60 17.91 6.28
CA ASP A 396 0.88 19.01 5.63
C ASP A 396 1.55 19.35 4.30
N LEU A 397 0.96 18.84 3.22
CA LEU A 397 1.38 19.12 1.85
C LEU A 397 0.57 20.25 1.22
N SER A 398 -0.21 21.02 1.98
CA SER A 398 -1.05 22.09 1.43
C SER A 398 -0.26 23.39 1.20
N PHE A 399 -0.75 24.24 0.28
CA PHE A 399 -0.21 25.59 0.05
C PHE A 399 -0.27 26.50 1.28
N LYS A 400 -0.98 26.11 2.35
CA LYS A 400 -1.08 26.89 3.59
C LYS A 400 0.15 26.75 4.48
N ARG A 401 1.08 25.85 4.13
CA ARG A 401 2.41 25.78 4.74
C ARG A 401 3.08 27.15 4.67
N LYS A 402 3.68 27.60 5.77
CA LYS A 402 4.48 28.83 5.75
C LYS A 402 5.73 28.56 4.94
N SER A 403 6.08 29.44 4.01
CA SER A 403 7.25 29.25 3.13
C SER A 403 8.59 29.18 3.87
N THR A 404 8.62 29.51 5.16
CA THR A 404 9.81 29.47 6.03
C THR A 404 10.05 28.10 6.67
N ASP A 405 9.06 27.21 6.64
CA ASP A 405 9.18 25.90 7.30
C ASP A 405 9.92 24.96 6.35
N GLU A 406 10.82 24.10 6.84
CA GLU A 406 11.43 23.03 6.02
C GLU A 406 10.33 22.06 5.55
N LEU A 407 10.45 21.49 4.36
CA LEU A 407 9.47 20.52 3.87
C LEU A 407 9.64 19.22 4.66
N GLU A 408 8.58 18.77 5.33
CA GLU A 408 8.57 17.45 5.94
C GLU A 408 8.28 16.39 4.85
N LEU A 409 9.10 15.34 4.79
CA LEU A 409 8.90 14.24 3.84
C LEU A 409 8.06 13.13 4.50
N GLY A 410 6.89 12.87 3.93
CA GLY A 410 5.95 11.86 4.44
C GLY A 410 6.14 10.49 3.80
N ILE A 411 5.91 9.43 4.57
CA ILE A 411 5.79 8.05 4.08
C ILE A 411 4.45 7.82 3.37
N ASN A 412 4.39 6.86 2.44
CA ASN A 412 3.16 6.51 1.71
C ASN A 412 2.29 5.46 2.44
N LEU A 413 1.85 5.79 3.66
CA LEU A 413 0.96 4.91 4.46
C LEU A 413 -0.46 5.47 4.66
N GLN A 414 -0.72 6.70 4.24
CA GLN A 414 -2.02 7.35 4.33
C GLN A 414 -2.68 7.46 2.95
N GLY A 415 -4.00 7.30 2.92
CA GLY A 415 -4.80 7.38 1.70
C GLY A 415 -5.32 6.01 1.23
N ASN A 416 -5.93 5.99 0.06
CA ASN A 416 -6.42 4.76 -0.56
C ASN A 416 -5.27 4.09 -1.34
N SER A 417 -4.95 2.85 -0.98
CA SER A 417 -3.90 2.08 -1.65
C SER A 417 -4.15 1.88 -3.15
N GLY A 418 -5.39 1.83 -3.60
CA GLY A 418 -5.72 1.78 -5.04
C GLY A 418 -5.40 3.07 -5.80
N ALA A 419 -5.16 4.19 -5.10
CA ALA A 419 -4.76 5.46 -5.69
C ALA A 419 -3.25 5.74 -5.57
N THR A 420 -2.52 4.96 -4.75
CA THR A 420 -1.09 5.16 -4.49
C THR A 420 -0.22 3.93 -4.77
N ARG A 421 -0.83 2.78 -5.08
CA ARG A 421 -0.15 1.55 -5.52
C ARG A 421 -0.61 1.20 -6.92
N PHE A 422 0.33 1.18 -7.85
CA PHE A 422 0.09 0.89 -9.26
C PHE A 422 0.34 -0.58 -9.52
N LEU A 423 -0.65 -1.25 -10.07
CA LEU A 423 -0.61 -2.69 -10.34
C LEU A 423 0.26 -2.96 -11.56
N PHE A 424 1.16 -3.94 -11.49
CA PHE A 424 1.85 -4.47 -12.67
C PHE A 424 1.08 -5.66 -13.24
N SER A 425 0.86 -6.70 -12.41
CA SER A 425 0.14 -7.90 -12.82
C SER A 425 -0.42 -8.67 -11.63
N VAL A 426 -1.34 -9.59 -11.88
CA VAL A 426 -1.90 -10.52 -10.89
C VAL A 426 -1.80 -11.94 -11.43
N LEU A 427 -1.14 -12.82 -10.68
CA LEU A 427 -0.97 -14.23 -11.05
C LEU A 427 -1.84 -15.15 -10.21
N SER A 428 -2.73 -15.90 -10.84
CA SER A 428 -3.44 -16.99 -10.15
C SER A 428 -2.49 -18.14 -9.85
N SER A 429 -2.50 -18.65 -8.61
CA SER A 429 -1.69 -19.82 -8.27
C SER A 429 -2.10 -21.08 -9.04
N LEU A 430 -3.33 -21.16 -9.56
CA LEU A 430 -3.74 -22.28 -10.42
C LEU A 430 -3.00 -22.27 -11.76
N VAL A 431 -2.73 -21.08 -12.30
CA VAL A 431 -1.94 -20.91 -13.52
C VAL A 431 -0.48 -21.21 -13.21
N ALA A 432 0.06 -20.64 -12.13
CA ALA A 432 1.43 -20.88 -11.69
C ALA A 432 1.74 -22.36 -11.38
N LYS A 433 0.76 -23.13 -10.92
CA LYS A 433 0.92 -24.58 -10.68
C LYS A 433 1.01 -25.40 -11.96
N LYS A 434 0.36 -24.95 -13.04
CA LYS A 434 0.43 -25.62 -14.35
C LYS A 434 1.71 -25.26 -15.08
N ASP A 435 2.25 -24.08 -14.80
CA ASP A 435 3.44 -23.55 -15.43
C ASP A 435 4.32 -22.82 -14.41
N GLY A 436 5.41 -23.48 -13.99
CA GLY A 436 6.33 -22.93 -13.01
C GLY A 436 7.11 -21.71 -13.50
N ASN A 437 7.24 -21.51 -14.82
CA ASN A 437 8.07 -20.45 -15.39
C ASN A 437 7.32 -19.12 -15.50
N ILE A 438 5.98 -19.15 -15.50
CA ILE A 438 5.17 -17.95 -15.75
C ILE A 438 5.45 -16.82 -14.76
N PHE A 439 5.74 -17.14 -13.51
CA PHE A 439 6.03 -16.13 -12.50
C PHE A 439 7.38 -15.47 -12.76
N ASP A 440 8.41 -16.25 -13.07
CA ASP A 440 9.76 -15.77 -13.34
C ASP A 440 9.81 -14.93 -14.62
N ASP A 441 9.13 -15.38 -15.68
CA ASP A 441 9.04 -14.62 -16.94
C ASP A 441 8.33 -13.26 -16.74
N LEU A 442 7.30 -13.21 -15.88
CA LEU A 442 6.65 -11.94 -15.54
C LEU A 442 7.56 -11.01 -14.74
N LEU A 443 8.38 -11.53 -13.82
CA LEU A 443 9.36 -10.73 -13.09
C LEU A 443 10.46 -10.19 -14.02
N GLU A 444 10.85 -10.97 -15.04
CA GLU A 444 11.81 -10.54 -16.06
C GLU A 444 11.24 -9.39 -16.90
N VAL A 445 10.01 -9.54 -17.42
CA VAL A 445 9.30 -8.45 -18.12
C VAL A 445 9.18 -7.21 -17.24
N TRP A 446 8.87 -7.40 -15.95
CA TRP A 446 8.79 -6.26 -15.02
C TRP A 446 10.14 -5.57 -14.85
N SER A 447 11.21 -6.33 -14.66
CA SER A 447 12.58 -5.81 -14.50
C SER A 447 12.99 -4.95 -15.70
N GLN A 448 12.68 -5.41 -16.92
CA GLN A 448 12.95 -4.67 -18.15
C GLN A 448 12.14 -3.37 -18.26
N GLU A 449 10.84 -3.40 -17.93
CA GLU A 449 10.00 -2.20 -17.92
C GLU A 449 10.46 -1.17 -16.87
N LEU A 450 10.95 -1.64 -15.71
CA LEU A 450 11.52 -0.78 -14.66
C LEU A 450 12.85 -0.17 -15.11
N LYS A 451 13.68 -0.92 -15.84
CA LYS A 451 14.90 -0.40 -16.46
C LYS A 451 14.59 0.72 -17.46
N LEU A 452 13.59 0.54 -18.32
CA LEU A 452 13.16 1.58 -19.27
C LEU A 452 12.66 2.85 -18.56
N LEU A 453 11.93 2.70 -17.44
CA LEU A 453 11.51 3.83 -16.63
C LEU A 453 12.68 4.61 -16.00
N LEU A 454 13.79 3.94 -15.70
CA LEU A 454 15.00 4.57 -15.20
C LEU A 454 15.79 5.25 -16.33
N ASP A 455 16.03 4.55 -17.44
CA ASP A 455 16.90 5.01 -18.51
C ASP A 455 16.22 6.10 -19.36
N GLU A 456 15.02 5.79 -19.87
CA GLU A 456 14.27 6.66 -20.78
C GLU A 456 13.30 7.58 -20.05
N GLY A 457 12.69 7.10 -18.96
CA GLY A 457 11.65 7.81 -18.25
C GLY A 457 10.30 7.84 -18.97
N PHE A 458 9.44 8.76 -18.55
CA PHE A 458 8.09 8.97 -19.04
C PHE A 458 7.78 10.47 -19.16
N GLN A 459 6.82 10.84 -20.02
CA GLN A 459 6.46 12.25 -20.23
C GLN A 459 5.40 12.72 -19.21
N ALA A 460 5.70 13.80 -18.49
CA ALA A 460 4.75 14.45 -17.60
C ALA A 460 5.08 15.94 -17.41
N ALA A 461 4.04 16.78 -17.33
CA ALA A 461 4.18 18.23 -17.13
C ALA A 461 5.15 18.90 -18.12
N GLY A 462 5.18 18.43 -19.37
CA GLY A 462 6.04 18.99 -20.43
C GLY A 462 7.52 18.63 -20.32
N SER A 463 7.89 17.64 -19.52
CA SER A 463 9.27 17.15 -19.43
C SER A 463 9.36 15.66 -19.16
N THR A 464 10.55 15.09 -19.33
CA THR A 464 10.84 13.69 -19.01
C THR A 464 11.11 13.53 -17.52
N TRP A 465 10.40 12.61 -16.88
CA TRP A 465 10.60 12.18 -15.51
C TRP A 465 11.08 10.73 -15.48
N ARG A 466 11.94 10.39 -14.52
CA ARG A 466 12.48 9.03 -14.37
C ARG A 466 12.04 8.43 -13.06
N VAL A 467 11.99 7.11 -13.01
CA VAL A 467 11.70 6.36 -11.78
C VAL A 467 12.89 5.49 -11.44
N VAL A 468 13.27 5.50 -10.17
CA VAL A 468 14.27 4.58 -9.63
C VAL A 468 13.62 3.72 -8.55
N ILE A 469 13.93 2.44 -8.61
CA ILE A 469 13.44 1.46 -7.65
C ILE A 469 14.48 1.31 -6.53
N LEU A 470 14.05 1.60 -5.30
CA LEU A 470 14.89 1.55 -4.11
C LEU A 470 14.93 0.17 -3.46
N GLY A 471 13.94 -0.67 -3.74
CA GLY A 471 13.86 -2.01 -3.18
C GLY A 471 12.53 -2.68 -3.43
N PHE A 472 12.48 -3.96 -3.07
CA PHE A 472 11.29 -4.80 -3.09
C PHE A 472 10.82 -5.09 -1.66
N THR A 473 9.53 -4.91 -1.41
CA THR A 473 8.89 -5.16 -0.12
C THR A 473 7.81 -6.24 -0.26
N GLY A 474 7.60 -7.02 0.79
CA GLY A 474 6.57 -8.06 0.83
C GLY A 474 6.71 -8.89 2.09
N ASP A 475 5.76 -9.80 2.30
CA ASP A 475 5.93 -10.79 3.37
C ASP A 475 7.13 -11.71 3.07
N SER A 476 7.70 -12.32 4.11
CA SER A 476 8.89 -13.17 3.97
C SER A 476 8.70 -14.34 2.97
N PRO A 477 7.55 -15.05 2.94
CA PRO A 477 7.28 -16.06 1.90
C PRO A 477 7.37 -15.50 0.47
N PHE A 478 6.76 -14.33 0.22
CA PHE A 478 6.77 -13.72 -1.11
C PHE A 478 8.16 -13.22 -1.49
N VAL A 479 8.89 -12.60 -0.55
CA VAL A 479 10.28 -12.18 -0.74
C VAL A 479 11.17 -13.37 -1.11
N LYS A 480 11.07 -14.49 -0.39
CA LYS A 480 11.80 -15.73 -0.73
C LYS A 480 11.57 -16.14 -2.18
N LYS A 481 10.30 -16.11 -2.61
CA LYS A 481 9.89 -16.51 -3.95
C LYS A 481 10.49 -15.60 -5.03
N VAL A 482 10.35 -14.27 -4.86
CA VAL A 482 10.82 -13.28 -5.84
C VAL A 482 12.35 -13.23 -5.92
N SER A 483 13.03 -13.31 -4.78
CA SER A 483 14.50 -13.31 -4.70
C SER A 483 15.14 -14.63 -5.12
N LYS A 484 14.35 -15.70 -5.25
CA LYS A 484 14.83 -17.09 -5.40
C LYS A 484 15.74 -17.52 -4.25
N ALA A 485 15.49 -17.00 -3.04
CA ALA A 485 16.33 -17.29 -1.90
C ALA A 485 16.23 -18.76 -1.44
N THR A 486 17.39 -19.41 -1.34
CA THR A 486 17.58 -20.73 -0.73
C THR A 486 17.48 -20.66 0.80
N ARG A 487 17.75 -19.49 1.39
CA ARG A 487 17.63 -19.22 2.84
C ARG A 487 16.36 -18.44 3.17
N SER A 488 15.57 -18.92 4.14
CA SER A 488 14.32 -18.28 4.55
C SER A 488 13.78 -18.86 5.85
N PHE A 489 12.91 -18.13 6.56
CA PHE A 489 12.34 -18.60 7.83
C PHE A 489 11.62 -19.95 7.73
N HIS A 490 11.15 -20.33 6.54
CA HIS A 490 10.57 -21.66 6.27
C HIS A 490 11.55 -22.83 6.47
N ASN A 491 12.85 -22.54 6.52
CA ASN A 491 13.88 -23.55 6.70
C ASN A 491 14.09 -23.90 8.18
N VAL A 492 13.57 -23.10 9.12
CA VAL A 492 13.74 -23.32 10.57
C VAL A 492 13.28 -24.74 10.97
N ARG A 493 14.06 -25.40 11.83
CA ARG A 493 13.70 -26.71 12.38
C ARG A 493 12.37 -26.61 13.14
N LYS A 494 11.39 -27.40 12.69
CA LYS A 494 10.08 -27.51 13.36
C LYS A 494 10.10 -28.43 14.57
N THR A 495 11.10 -29.29 14.68
CA THR A 495 11.26 -30.23 15.80
C THR A 495 12.73 -30.41 16.15
N HIS A 496 13.02 -30.61 17.44
CA HIS A 496 14.38 -30.90 17.92
C HIS A 496 14.97 -32.20 17.34
N SER A 497 14.11 -33.14 16.92
CA SER A 497 14.49 -34.42 16.33
C SER A 497 14.87 -34.34 14.86
N SER A 498 14.68 -33.19 14.21
CA SER A 498 15.04 -33.00 12.81
C SER A 498 16.55 -33.13 12.61
N LYS A 499 16.98 -34.04 11.73
CA LYS A 499 18.39 -34.29 11.41
C LYS A 499 18.86 -33.61 10.12
N GLY A 500 17.97 -32.89 9.43
CA GLY A 500 18.30 -32.23 8.17
C GLY A 500 19.21 -31.02 8.37
N VAL A 501 20.29 -30.96 7.59
CA VAL A 501 21.22 -29.82 7.56
C VAL A 501 20.45 -28.53 7.28
N GLN A 502 20.64 -27.53 8.15
CA GLN A 502 19.93 -26.28 8.04
C GLN A 502 20.58 -25.33 7.02
N LYS A 503 19.81 -24.95 6.00
CA LYS A 503 20.27 -24.03 4.95
C LYS A 503 20.30 -22.56 5.38
N GLY A 504 19.94 -22.23 6.62
CA GLY A 504 19.74 -20.85 7.08
C GLY A 504 18.31 -20.34 6.93
N CYS A 505 17.92 -19.46 7.85
CA CYS A 505 16.58 -18.92 8.02
C CYS A 505 16.42 -17.44 7.61
N CYS A 506 17.51 -16.77 7.26
CA CYS A 506 17.51 -15.37 6.84
C CYS A 506 18.16 -15.21 5.46
N TRP A 507 17.63 -14.33 4.62
CA TRP A 507 18.28 -13.99 3.35
C TRP A 507 19.36 -12.92 3.51
N LEU A 508 19.34 -12.16 4.62
CA LEU A 508 20.28 -11.09 4.91
C LEU A 508 21.49 -11.52 5.77
N CYS A 509 21.51 -12.76 6.25
CA CYS A 509 22.63 -13.33 7.01
C CYS A 509 22.57 -14.86 7.02
N ASN A 510 23.54 -15.51 7.66
CA ASN A 510 23.61 -16.97 7.87
C ASN A 510 22.91 -17.44 9.17
N ALA A 511 21.98 -16.69 9.73
CA ALA A 511 21.22 -17.17 10.89
C ALA A 511 20.58 -18.53 10.62
N GLY A 512 20.81 -19.51 11.50
CA GLY A 512 20.31 -20.87 11.39
C GLY A 512 21.00 -21.71 10.31
N TYR A 513 22.20 -21.34 9.85
CA TYR A 513 22.96 -22.08 8.84
C TYR A 513 23.86 -23.15 9.46
N GLU A 514 23.98 -24.29 8.78
CA GLU A 514 24.82 -25.42 9.16
C GLU A 514 25.60 -25.96 7.95
N SER A 515 26.88 -26.25 8.16
CA SER A 515 27.70 -27.07 7.25
C SER A 515 28.47 -28.09 8.08
N PRO A 516 28.02 -29.36 8.14
CA PRO A 516 28.74 -30.41 8.86
C PRO A 516 30.13 -30.70 8.29
N GLU A 517 30.30 -30.54 6.98
CA GLU A 517 31.59 -30.75 6.30
C GLU A 517 32.62 -29.71 6.73
N ASP A 518 32.19 -28.45 6.91
CA ASP A 518 33.04 -27.34 7.34
C ASP A 518 33.05 -27.12 8.87
N GLY A 519 32.29 -27.92 9.63
CA GLY A 519 32.11 -27.75 11.07
C GLY A 519 31.40 -26.44 11.47
N VAL A 520 30.61 -25.85 10.57
CA VAL A 520 29.92 -24.56 10.79
C VAL A 520 28.52 -24.81 11.36
N HIS A 521 28.19 -24.12 12.45
CA HIS A 521 26.84 -24.07 13.02
C HIS A 521 26.59 -22.66 13.56
N ILE A 522 25.68 -21.93 12.92
CA ILE A 522 25.33 -20.55 13.25
C ILE A 522 23.88 -20.53 13.77
N PRO A 523 23.64 -20.71 15.08
CA PRO A 523 22.29 -20.75 15.64
C PRO A 523 21.59 -19.41 15.48
N PHE A 524 20.31 -19.42 15.06
CA PHE A 524 19.52 -18.19 14.93
C PHE A 524 18.90 -17.77 16.27
N GLU A 525 18.63 -18.75 17.14
CA GLU A 525 18.11 -18.61 18.49
C GLU A 525 19.13 -18.04 19.48
N HIS A 526 20.40 -17.99 19.09
CA HIS A 526 21.44 -17.36 19.89
C HIS A 526 21.32 -15.85 19.75
N ILE A 527 20.50 -15.27 20.62
CA ILE A 527 20.22 -13.84 20.69
C ILE A 527 21.13 -13.15 21.73
N GLY A 528 21.86 -13.92 22.56
CA GLY A 528 22.54 -13.38 23.75
C GLY A 528 24.06 -13.14 23.71
N PHE A 529 24.49 -12.29 24.65
CA PHE A 529 25.86 -11.97 25.08
C PHE A 529 26.76 -11.09 24.16
N THR A 530 26.23 -9.99 23.63
CA THR A 530 26.93 -8.89 22.91
C THR A 530 27.26 -9.07 21.42
N GLN A 531 27.41 -10.29 20.89
CA GLN A 531 27.69 -10.51 19.44
C GLN A 531 27.16 -11.86 18.94
N PRO A 532 25.86 -11.97 18.57
CA PRO A 532 25.36 -13.21 18.00
C PRO A 532 26.09 -13.53 16.69
N GLN A 533 26.45 -14.80 16.48
CA GLN A 533 27.33 -15.21 15.36
C GLN A 533 26.79 -14.79 13.99
N TRP A 534 25.47 -14.82 13.81
CA TRP A 534 24.84 -14.41 12.55
C TRP A 534 25.04 -12.93 12.24
N LEU A 535 25.25 -12.06 13.24
CA LEU A 535 25.52 -10.63 13.01
C LEU A 535 26.84 -10.40 12.27
N GLN A 536 27.81 -11.29 12.48
CA GLN A 536 29.08 -11.27 11.75
C GLN A 536 28.91 -11.66 10.28
N THR A 537 27.74 -12.17 9.89
CA THR A 537 27.42 -12.57 8.51
C THR A 537 26.43 -11.62 7.84
N CYS A 538 26.16 -10.45 8.41
CA CYS A 538 25.33 -9.41 7.79
C CYS A 538 26.14 -8.50 6.84
N GLY A 539 25.43 -7.68 6.06
CA GLY A 539 26.04 -6.68 5.19
C GLY A 539 26.90 -7.32 4.09
N LEU A 540 28.05 -6.72 3.78
CA LEU A 540 29.02 -7.26 2.82
C LEU A 540 29.56 -8.67 3.16
N ARG A 541 29.38 -9.14 4.40
CA ARG A 541 29.77 -10.49 4.82
C ARG A 541 28.65 -11.52 4.64
N ASN A 542 27.50 -11.10 4.12
CA ASN A 542 26.38 -11.99 3.81
C ASN A 542 26.68 -12.79 2.53
N PRO A 543 26.83 -14.12 2.61
CA PRO A 543 26.87 -14.91 1.39
C PRO A 543 25.53 -14.77 0.67
N LEU A 544 25.54 -14.67 -0.66
CA LEU A 544 24.31 -14.49 -1.42
C LEU A 544 23.32 -15.62 -1.11
N PRO A 545 22.05 -15.30 -0.80
CA PRO A 545 21.10 -16.28 -0.30
C PRO A 545 20.47 -17.10 -1.43
N TRP A 546 21.10 -17.19 -2.61
CA TRP A 546 20.58 -17.88 -3.79
C TRP A 546 21.73 -18.45 -4.61
N ASP A 547 21.40 -19.43 -5.45
CA ASP A 547 22.32 -19.95 -6.44
C ASP A 547 22.26 -19.09 -7.71
N GLY A 548 23.40 -18.82 -8.35
CA GLY A 548 23.47 -18.03 -9.57
C GLY A 548 23.15 -16.54 -9.37
N ASN A 549 22.30 -15.97 -10.23
CA ASN A 549 22.09 -14.51 -10.33
C ASN A 549 20.94 -13.96 -9.45
N GLY A 550 20.23 -14.81 -8.70
CA GLY A 550 19.07 -14.43 -7.88
C GLY A 550 17.80 -14.16 -8.70
N GLY A 551 16.88 -13.35 -8.14
CA GLY A 551 15.67 -12.89 -8.82
C GLY A 551 15.93 -12.03 -10.07
N ALA A 552 14.90 -11.74 -10.86
CA ALA A 552 15.05 -10.88 -12.05
C ALA A 552 15.08 -9.39 -11.71
N LEU A 553 14.34 -8.98 -10.67
CA LEU A 553 14.10 -7.56 -10.35
C LEU A 553 15.36 -6.80 -9.92
N GLN A 554 16.28 -7.45 -9.20
CA GLN A 554 17.52 -6.79 -8.76
C GLN A 554 18.58 -6.71 -9.86
N GLN A 555 18.45 -7.45 -10.97
CA GLN A 555 19.47 -7.49 -12.04
C GLN A 555 19.59 -6.17 -12.80
N HIS A 556 18.55 -5.34 -12.78
CA HIS A 556 18.52 -4.03 -13.41
C HIS A 556 18.29 -2.89 -12.42
N ALA A 557 18.26 -3.21 -11.12
CA ALA A 557 18.18 -2.22 -10.08
C ALA A 557 19.54 -1.56 -9.85
N LEU A 558 19.52 -0.31 -9.40
CA LEU A 558 20.68 0.36 -8.84
C LEU A 558 20.79 -0.05 -7.37
N LEU A 559 21.96 -0.48 -6.93
CA LEU A 559 22.14 -1.09 -5.61
C LEU A 559 23.05 -0.23 -4.72
N ASP A 560 23.01 -0.50 -3.42
CA ASP A 560 23.97 0.06 -2.48
C ASP A 560 25.19 -0.87 -2.36
N ARG A 561 26.35 -0.38 -2.78
CA ARG A 561 27.61 -1.14 -2.71
C ARG A 561 28.18 -1.25 -1.29
N ALA A 562 27.56 -0.58 -0.32
CA ALA A 562 27.83 -0.82 1.09
C ALA A 562 27.20 -2.13 1.61
N ASP A 563 26.40 -2.83 0.81
CA ASP A 563 25.78 -4.10 1.14
C ASP A 563 25.80 -5.05 -0.08
N THR A 564 25.26 -6.25 0.12
CA THR A 564 25.06 -7.26 -0.92
C THR A 564 23.75 -7.00 -1.68
N PRO A 565 23.62 -7.50 -2.91
CA PRO A 565 22.36 -7.44 -3.66
C PRO A 565 21.12 -8.00 -2.92
N ALA A 566 21.31 -8.81 -1.88
CA ALA A 566 20.22 -9.30 -1.04
C ALA A 566 19.46 -8.17 -0.31
N ALA A 567 20.12 -7.05 -0.01
CA ALA A 567 19.53 -5.89 0.65
C ALA A 567 18.46 -5.17 -0.19
N PHE A 568 18.44 -5.40 -1.52
CA PHE A 568 17.35 -4.96 -2.39
C PHE A 568 15.98 -5.49 -1.92
N TYR A 569 15.97 -6.67 -1.28
CA TYR A 569 14.78 -7.29 -0.73
C TYR A 569 14.58 -6.87 0.73
N CYS A 570 13.88 -5.76 0.92
CA CYS A 570 13.69 -5.11 2.20
C CYS A 570 12.79 -5.93 3.13
N THR A 571 13.17 -6.01 4.41
CA THR A 571 12.36 -6.64 5.45
C THR A 571 11.18 -5.75 5.85
N ASP A 572 9.98 -6.31 5.89
CA ASP A 572 8.85 -5.66 6.54
C ASP A 572 8.92 -5.92 8.06
N PHE A 573 9.48 -4.96 8.79
CA PHE A 573 9.62 -5.02 10.25
C PHE A 573 8.27 -5.24 10.96
N PHE A 574 7.18 -4.63 10.49
CA PHE A 574 5.87 -4.78 11.13
C PHE A 574 5.32 -6.19 10.94
N HIS A 575 5.49 -6.79 9.76
CA HIS A 575 5.12 -8.18 9.54
C HIS A 575 6.00 -9.14 10.33
N VAL A 576 7.33 -8.94 10.33
CA VAL A 576 8.27 -9.76 11.10
C VAL A 576 7.93 -9.74 12.58
N TRP A 577 7.60 -8.57 13.14
CA TRP A 577 7.19 -8.46 14.53
C TRP A 577 5.78 -9.02 14.76
N HIS A 578 4.76 -8.52 14.08
CA HIS A 578 3.37 -8.85 14.40
C HIS A 578 2.95 -10.26 14.01
N ALA A 579 3.54 -10.84 12.96
CA ALA A 579 3.26 -12.20 12.48
C ALA A 579 4.34 -13.22 12.85
N GLY A 580 5.50 -12.75 13.33
CA GLY A 580 6.61 -13.59 13.77
C GLY A 580 6.82 -13.46 15.27
N VAL A 581 7.99 -12.98 15.71
CA VAL A 581 8.42 -13.05 17.11
C VAL A 581 7.46 -12.40 18.13
N GLY A 582 6.75 -11.33 17.75
CA GLY A 582 5.77 -10.68 18.63
C GLY A 582 4.55 -11.56 18.90
N LEU A 583 4.19 -12.42 17.94
CA LEU A 583 3.13 -13.42 18.06
C LEU A 583 3.47 -14.42 19.19
N ASP A 584 4.67 -14.96 19.13
CA ASP A 584 5.20 -15.95 20.06
C ASP A 584 5.45 -15.34 21.44
N PHE A 585 6.07 -14.15 21.48
CA PHE A 585 6.28 -13.39 22.70
C PHE A 585 4.97 -13.13 23.43
N THR A 586 3.97 -12.57 22.75
CA THR A 586 2.70 -12.23 23.42
C THR A 586 1.94 -13.47 23.89
N SER A 587 2.01 -14.58 23.15
CA SER A 587 1.42 -15.84 23.57
C SER A 587 2.07 -16.38 24.85
N SER A 588 3.40 -16.49 24.84
CA SER A 588 4.19 -16.97 25.96
C SER A 588 4.05 -16.08 27.19
N ALA A 589 4.11 -14.77 27.00
CA ALA A 589 3.91 -13.79 28.05
C ALA A 589 2.54 -13.93 28.72
N LEU A 590 1.46 -14.11 27.95
CA LEU A 590 0.12 -14.30 28.51
C LEU A 590 -0.01 -15.61 29.29
N ILE A 591 0.51 -16.73 28.75
CA ILE A 591 0.47 -18.03 29.43
C ILE A 591 1.24 -17.98 30.74
N TYR A 592 2.43 -17.38 30.74
CA TYR A 592 3.24 -17.20 31.93
C TYR A 592 2.52 -16.31 32.95
N SER A 593 2.16 -15.10 32.53
CA SER A 593 1.57 -14.09 33.41
C SER A 593 0.24 -14.54 34.00
N MET A 594 -0.63 -15.22 33.23
CA MET A 594 -1.92 -15.69 33.76
C MET A 594 -1.74 -16.77 34.84
N LYS A 595 -0.74 -17.65 34.71
CA LYS A 595 -0.45 -18.69 35.69
C LYS A 595 0.09 -18.10 36.98
N VAL A 596 0.96 -17.10 36.89
CA VAL A 596 1.54 -16.41 38.05
C VAL A 596 0.50 -15.55 38.77
N VAL A 597 -0.31 -14.79 38.02
CA VAL A 597 -1.31 -13.87 38.58
C VAL A 597 -2.52 -14.60 39.14
N PHE A 598 -3.10 -15.57 38.41
CA PHE A 598 -4.34 -16.23 38.82
C PHE A 598 -4.12 -17.52 39.60
N GLY A 599 -3.22 -18.40 39.12
CA GLY A 599 -2.85 -19.64 39.81
C GLY A 599 -4.02 -20.55 40.22
N LEU A 600 -5.11 -20.64 39.44
CA LEU A 600 -6.37 -21.29 39.81
C LEU A 600 -6.34 -22.83 39.71
N GLY A 601 -5.15 -23.42 39.64
CA GLY A 601 -4.93 -24.86 39.57
C GLY A 601 -5.30 -25.49 38.22
N GLY A 602 -5.36 -24.71 37.14
CA GLY A 602 -5.60 -25.24 35.80
C GLY A 602 -5.72 -24.18 34.71
N VAL A 603 -5.07 -24.44 33.57
CA VAL A 603 -4.97 -23.52 32.42
C VAL A 603 -6.33 -23.02 31.94
N GLN A 604 -7.35 -23.89 31.90
CA GLN A 604 -8.71 -23.51 31.49
C GLN A 604 -9.35 -22.48 32.44
N ARG A 605 -9.09 -22.59 33.75
CA ARG A 605 -9.61 -21.63 34.73
C ARG A 605 -8.86 -20.30 34.65
N ASP A 606 -7.54 -20.35 34.54
CA ASP A 606 -6.70 -19.17 34.38
C ASP A 606 -7.04 -18.42 33.07
N LEU A 607 -7.23 -19.15 31.97
CA LEU A 607 -7.61 -18.59 30.68
C LEU A 607 -9.01 -18.00 30.69
N LYS A 608 -9.95 -18.57 31.46
CA LYS A 608 -11.27 -17.98 31.68
C LYS A 608 -11.14 -16.62 32.39
N ALA A 609 -10.37 -16.56 33.48
CA ALA A 609 -10.13 -15.31 34.21
C ALA A 609 -9.42 -14.26 33.33
N LEU A 610 -8.45 -14.69 32.51
CA LEU A 610 -7.77 -13.84 31.54
C LEU A 610 -8.74 -13.24 30.51
N ASN A 611 -9.63 -14.06 29.95
CA ASN A 611 -10.64 -13.61 28.99
C ASN A 611 -11.68 -12.67 29.63
N GLU A 612 -12.02 -12.84 30.91
CA GLU A 612 -12.87 -11.91 31.64
C GLU A 612 -12.20 -10.53 31.79
N CYS A 613 -10.91 -10.52 32.16
CA CYS A 613 -10.08 -9.31 32.17
C CYS A 613 -9.99 -8.64 30.79
N LEU A 614 -9.75 -9.43 29.74
CA LEU A 614 -9.70 -8.95 28.36
C LEU A 614 -11.03 -8.32 27.93
N LYS A 615 -12.16 -8.94 28.28
CA LYS A 615 -13.50 -8.43 27.97
C LYS A 615 -13.76 -7.10 28.67
N GLU A 616 -13.33 -6.96 29.92
CA GLU A 616 -13.43 -5.70 30.66
C GLU A 616 -12.58 -4.60 30.00
N TRP A 617 -11.31 -4.88 29.74
CA TRP A 617 -10.40 -3.95 29.08
C TRP A 617 -10.93 -3.52 27.69
N SER A 618 -11.44 -4.46 26.92
CA SER A 618 -12.00 -4.23 25.59
C SER A 618 -13.25 -3.34 25.63
N LYS A 619 -14.10 -3.48 26.67
CA LYS A 619 -15.25 -2.59 26.90
C LYS A 619 -14.81 -1.15 27.22
N ARG A 620 -13.75 -0.99 28.02
CA ARG A 620 -13.20 0.31 28.43
C ARG A 620 -12.51 1.03 27.27
N THR A 621 -11.65 0.34 26.54
CA THR A 621 -10.80 0.94 25.49
C THR A 621 -11.44 0.96 24.10
N LYS A 622 -12.54 0.23 23.91
CA LYS A 622 -13.18 -0.02 22.60
C LYS A 622 -12.27 -0.71 21.58
N LYS A 623 -11.19 -1.35 22.04
CA LYS A 623 -10.35 -2.24 21.24
C LYS A 623 -10.91 -3.65 21.36
N GLN A 624 -10.84 -4.42 20.28
CA GLN A 624 -11.36 -5.79 20.21
C GLN A 624 -10.34 -6.63 19.44
N LEU A 625 -10.25 -7.91 19.77
CA LEU A 625 -9.50 -8.87 18.98
C LEU A 625 -10.35 -9.32 17.78
N TYR A 626 -9.72 -9.49 16.62
CA TYR A 626 -10.33 -10.13 15.46
C TYR A 626 -10.63 -11.60 15.71
N CYS A 627 -9.78 -12.31 16.48
CA CYS A 627 -10.04 -13.67 16.94
C CYS A 627 -11.14 -13.77 18.03
N GLY A 628 -11.62 -12.64 18.55
CA GLY A 628 -12.71 -12.56 19.52
C GLY A 628 -12.32 -12.90 20.96
N ARG A 629 -11.85 -14.13 21.22
CA ARG A 629 -11.40 -14.58 22.54
C ARG A 629 -10.13 -15.42 22.45
N LEU A 630 -9.36 -15.46 23.52
CA LEU A 630 -8.15 -16.29 23.61
C LEU A 630 -8.53 -17.74 23.97
N THR A 631 -7.93 -18.71 23.29
CA THR A 631 -8.07 -20.16 23.52
C THR A 631 -6.70 -20.80 23.66
N GLU A 632 -6.60 -22.02 24.20
CA GLU A 632 -5.33 -22.76 24.25
C GLU A 632 -4.72 -22.91 22.85
N ASP A 633 -5.53 -23.22 21.84
CA ASP A 633 -5.08 -23.34 20.45
C ASP A 633 -4.57 -22.01 19.87
N LEU A 634 -5.25 -20.88 20.13
CA LEU A 634 -4.78 -19.56 19.68
C LEU A 634 -3.48 -19.14 20.36
N LEU A 635 -3.24 -19.62 21.58
CA LEU A 635 -2.00 -19.41 22.32
C LEU A 635 -0.95 -20.51 22.01
N GLY A 636 -1.27 -21.49 21.16
CA GLY A 636 -0.41 -22.64 20.86
C GLY A 636 0.05 -23.39 22.10
N TYR A 637 -0.76 -23.40 23.17
CA TYR A 637 -0.42 -24.09 24.40
C TYR A 637 -0.87 -25.55 24.31
N ASN A 638 0.09 -26.48 24.14
CA ASN A 638 -0.20 -27.92 24.10
C ASN A 638 0.23 -28.66 25.38
N GLY A 639 0.86 -27.97 26.35
CA GLY A 639 1.30 -28.56 27.60
C GLY A 639 2.43 -27.78 28.28
N THR A 640 2.87 -28.23 29.45
CA THR A 640 3.92 -27.55 30.24
C THR A 640 5.34 -27.79 29.71
N ARG A 641 5.51 -28.68 28.74
CA ARG A 641 6.81 -29.02 28.14
C ARG A 641 7.03 -28.38 26.77
N GLU A 642 6.04 -27.64 26.29
CA GLU A 642 6.08 -26.99 24.98
C GLU A 642 6.02 -25.49 25.14
N TYR A 643 6.74 -24.79 24.26
CA TYR A 643 6.74 -23.35 24.21
C TYR A 643 5.44 -22.86 23.54
N PRO A 644 4.70 -21.90 24.14
CA PRO A 644 3.51 -21.33 23.51
C PRO A 644 3.85 -20.53 22.24
N GLU A 645 3.24 -20.92 21.11
CA GLU A 645 3.38 -20.27 19.81
C GLU A 645 2.04 -19.69 19.37
N GLY A 646 1.93 -18.37 19.19
CA GLY A 646 0.64 -17.77 18.86
C GLY A 646 0.13 -18.24 17.48
N ARG A 647 -1.20 -18.43 17.34
CA ARG A 647 -1.80 -18.99 16.10
C ARG A 647 -2.92 -18.13 15.49
N TRP A 648 -3.10 -16.89 15.93
CA TRP A 648 -4.11 -16.02 15.33
C TRP A 648 -3.70 -15.52 13.93
N SER A 649 -4.68 -15.42 13.03
CA SER A 649 -4.43 -15.13 11.60
C SER A 649 -4.35 -13.64 11.26
N LYS A 650 -4.69 -12.75 12.19
CA LYS A 650 -4.67 -11.30 11.97
C LYS A 650 -3.59 -10.66 12.82
N ASN A 651 -2.51 -10.23 12.17
CA ASN A 651 -1.34 -9.60 12.79
C ASN A 651 -1.70 -8.41 13.72
N MET A 652 -2.81 -7.72 13.45
CA MET A 652 -3.32 -6.65 14.33
C MET A 652 -3.75 -7.11 15.72
N ASP A 653 -4.05 -8.40 15.90
CA ASP A 653 -4.33 -8.97 17.23
C ASP A 653 -3.07 -8.92 18.09
N THR A 654 -1.88 -9.17 17.54
CA THR A 654 -0.60 -9.03 18.27
C THR A 654 -0.43 -7.62 18.84
N ALA A 655 -0.70 -6.58 18.04
CA ALA A 655 -0.65 -5.19 18.46
C ALA A 655 -1.70 -4.83 19.54
N THR A 656 -2.81 -5.56 19.58
CA THR A 656 -3.90 -5.35 20.55
C THR A 656 -3.63 -6.11 21.84
N ILE A 657 -3.17 -7.36 21.73
CA ILE A 657 -2.75 -8.21 22.84
C ILE A 657 -1.59 -7.55 23.59
N MET A 658 -0.61 -6.96 22.90
CA MET A 658 0.49 -6.25 23.56
C MET A 658 -0.02 -5.15 24.51
N LYS A 659 -1.00 -4.36 24.06
CA LYS A 659 -1.60 -3.29 24.88
C LYS A 659 -2.43 -3.85 26.03
N PHE A 660 -3.05 -5.01 25.82
CA PHE A 660 -3.78 -5.71 26.87
C PHE A 660 -2.81 -6.31 27.90
N LEU A 661 -1.67 -6.86 27.48
CA LEU A 661 -0.64 -7.43 28.35
C LEU A 661 -0.08 -6.37 29.31
N VAL A 662 0.28 -5.19 28.79
CA VAL A 662 0.70 -4.05 29.64
C VAL A 662 -0.38 -3.70 30.67
N TYR A 663 -1.63 -3.54 30.21
CA TYR A 663 -2.75 -3.28 31.13
C TYR A 663 -2.91 -4.39 32.18
N PHE A 664 -2.83 -5.66 31.77
CA PHE A 664 -3.04 -6.81 32.62
C PHE A 664 -2.00 -6.88 33.74
N LEU A 665 -0.74 -6.57 33.45
CA LEU A 665 0.35 -6.57 34.43
C LEU A 665 0.34 -5.31 35.31
N GLU A 666 -0.14 -4.17 34.82
CA GLU A 666 -0.25 -2.91 35.58
C GLU A 666 -1.49 -2.84 36.51
N ARG A 667 -2.35 -3.85 36.46
CA ARG A 667 -3.51 -3.93 37.36
C ARG A 667 -3.06 -4.01 38.82
N PRO A 668 -3.78 -3.34 39.76
CA PRO A 668 -3.48 -3.43 41.19
C PRO A 668 -3.38 -4.87 41.69
N GLU A 669 -4.24 -5.76 41.20
CA GLU A 669 -4.26 -7.17 41.60
C GLU A 669 -3.04 -7.97 41.11
N SER A 670 -2.33 -7.46 40.10
CA SER A 670 -1.11 -8.07 39.54
C SER A 670 0.17 -7.51 40.17
N GLN A 671 0.11 -6.35 40.85
CA GLN A 671 1.31 -5.61 41.27
C GLN A 671 2.16 -6.38 42.28
N GLU A 672 1.55 -7.01 43.29
CA GLU A 672 2.31 -7.77 44.29
C GLU A 672 3.10 -8.91 43.63
N LYS A 673 2.46 -9.63 42.70
CA LYS A 673 3.09 -10.72 41.94
C LYS A 673 4.16 -10.20 41.00
N LEU A 674 3.91 -9.08 40.33
CA LEU A 674 4.86 -8.42 39.42
C LEU A 674 6.13 -8.00 40.14
N GLN A 675 6.03 -7.45 41.36
CA GLN A 675 7.23 -7.05 42.12
C GLN A 675 8.05 -8.24 42.62
N ALA A 676 7.41 -9.40 42.79
CA ALA A 676 8.04 -10.61 43.29
C ALA A 676 8.60 -11.53 42.18
N ASP A 677 8.32 -11.26 40.90
CA ASP A 677 8.64 -12.14 39.78
C ASP A 677 9.41 -11.38 38.69
N ASP A 678 10.71 -11.68 38.58
CA ASP A 678 11.63 -11.03 37.64
C ASP A 678 11.16 -11.16 36.18
N ILE A 679 10.69 -12.35 35.79
CA ILE A 679 10.25 -12.63 34.43
C ILE A 679 9.01 -11.80 34.08
N MET A 680 8.07 -11.61 35.01
CA MET A 680 6.93 -10.72 34.75
C MET A 680 7.34 -9.26 34.60
N ARG A 681 8.38 -8.80 35.31
CA ARG A 681 8.92 -7.44 35.15
C ARG A 681 9.53 -7.27 33.76
N ASP A 682 10.33 -8.24 33.34
CA ASP A 682 10.96 -8.29 32.02
C ASP A 682 9.91 -8.28 30.89
N ILE A 683 8.87 -9.10 31.02
CA ILE A 683 7.74 -9.12 30.10
C ILE A 683 7.10 -7.73 29.99
N LEU A 684 6.88 -7.05 31.13
CA LEU A 684 6.26 -5.72 31.13
C LEU A 684 7.16 -4.67 30.48
N VAL A 685 8.45 -4.67 30.77
CA VAL A 685 9.45 -3.76 30.19
C VAL A 685 9.49 -3.95 28.68
N ALA A 686 9.71 -5.18 28.20
CA ALA A 686 9.76 -5.48 26.77
C ALA A 686 8.45 -5.13 26.05
N ALA A 687 7.29 -5.38 26.68
CA ALA A 687 6.00 -5.02 26.11
C ALA A 687 5.83 -3.49 25.93
N LYS A 688 6.30 -2.70 26.90
CA LYS A 688 6.29 -1.23 26.84
C LYS A 688 7.25 -0.71 25.80
N ASP A 689 8.49 -1.19 25.82
CA ASP A 689 9.56 -0.72 24.94
C ASP A 689 9.25 -1.01 23.48
N MET A 690 8.81 -2.22 23.17
CA MET A 690 8.38 -2.54 21.81
C MET A 690 7.14 -1.72 21.39
N GLY A 691 6.24 -1.43 22.33
CA GLY A 691 5.13 -0.50 22.13
C GLY A 691 5.60 0.91 21.77
N HIS A 692 6.66 1.39 22.40
CA HIS A 692 7.30 2.67 22.09
C HIS A 692 8.03 2.65 20.76
N VAL A 693 8.80 1.60 20.45
CA VAL A 693 9.48 1.43 19.15
C VAL A 693 8.47 1.53 18.01
N ILE A 694 7.41 0.70 18.03
CA ILE A 694 6.36 0.70 17.00
C ILE A 694 5.68 2.08 16.90
N THR A 695 5.37 2.70 18.04
CA THR A 695 4.71 4.01 18.05
C THR A 695 5.62 5.10 17.48
N THR A 696 6.92 5.05 17.78
CA THR A 696 7.93 5.97 17.29
C THR A 696 8.14 5.81 15.80
N SER A 697 8.29 4.58 15.29
CA SER A 697 8.38 4.29 13.86
C SER A 697 7.15 4.80 13.08
N LEU A 698 5.94 4.71 13.65
CA LEU A 698 4.74 5.26 13.02
C LEU A 698 4.64 6.79 13.09
N LYS A 699 5.31 7.44 14.04
CA LYS A 699 5.34 8.90 14.20
C LYS A 699 6.48 9.57 13.46
N ALA A 700 7.47 8.80 13.03
CA ALA A 700 8.62 9.31 12.31
C ALA A 700 8.23 9.85 10.93
N GLU A 701 9.05 10.79 10.44
CA GLU A 701 9.08 11.21 9.05
C GLU A 701 9.66 10.09 8.17
N TYR A 702 9.71 10.28 6.86
CA TYR A 702 10.31 9.30 5.95
C TYR A 702 11.74 8.94 6.35
N PHE A 703 12.57 9.94 6.65
CA PHE A 703 13.89 9.75 7.25
C PHE A 703 13.76 9.96 8.76
N MET A 704 14.02 8.92 9.55
CA MET A 704 13.96 9.03 11.00
C MET A 704 14.98 10.07 11.50
N SER A 705 14.51 11.05 12.28
CA SER A 705 15.39 12.02 12.94
C SER A 705 16.33 11.32 13.93
N GLY A 706 17.45 11.96 14.27
CA GLY A 706 18.37 11.41 15.27
C GLY A 706 17.73 11.15 16.63
N GLU A 707 16.68 11.91 16.99
CA GLU A 707 15.88 11.65 18.20
C GLU A 707 15.04 10.38 18.06
N HIS A 708 14.30 10.23 16.96
CA HIS A 708 13.51 9.02 16.71
C HIS A 708 14.40 7.77 16.66
N THR A 709 15.56 7.85 16.01
CA THR A 709 16.54 6.76 15.96
C THR A 709 17.06 6.43 17.35
N ARG A 710 17.45 7.43 18.15
CA ARG A 710 17.90 7.18 19.54
C ARG A 710 16.82 6.54 20.39
N LEU A 711 15.57 7.00 20.33
CA LEU A 711 14.47 6.42 21.09
C LEU A 711 14.18 4.98 20.68
N SER A 712 14.13 4.72 19.37
CA SER A 712 13.93 3.37 18.85
C SER A 712 15.09 2.44 19.18
N SER A 713 16.34 2.93 19.09
CA SER A 713 17.53 2.15 19.41
C SER A 713 17.66 1.90 20.90
N SER A 714 17.58 2.93 21.77
CA SER A 714 17.73 2.77 23.22
C SER A 714 16.67 1.85 23.79
N MET A 715 15.39 2.03 23.44
CA MET A 715 14.33 1.15 23.93
C MET A 715 14.42 -0.26 23.33
N GLY A 716 14.88 -0.38 22.07
CA GLY A 716 15.15 -1.66 21.43
C GLY A 716 16.31 -2.43 22.06
N THR A 717 17.39 -1.74 22.45
CA THR A 717 18.56 -2.35 23.11
C THR A 717 18.33 -2.57 24.59
N ASP A 718 17.76 -1.60 25.30
CA ASP A 718 17.54 -1.65 26.75
C ASP A 718 16.54 -2.76 27.10
N SER A 719 15.51 -2.98 26.27
CA SER A 719 14.62 -4.14 26.42
C SER A 719 15.32 -5.50 26.25
N LEU A 720 16.45 -5.57 25.56
CA LEU A 720 17.27 -6.79 25.44
C LEU A 720 18.30 -6.91 26.57
N TRP A 721 18.81 -5.78 27.08
CA TRP A 721 19.70 -5.72 28.24
C TRP A 721 18.97 -6.04 29.57
N ASP A 722 17.79 -5.47 29.79
CA ASP A 722 17.03 -5.65 31.04
C ASP A 722 16.41 -7.04 31.16
N MET A 723 16.15 -7.74 30.05
CA MET A 723 15.70 -9.16 30.05
C MET A 723 16.82 -10.16 30.42
N GLY A 724 18.02 -9.69 30.76
CA GLY A 724 19.19 -10.56 31.00
C GLY A 724 19.60 -11.38 29.78
N VAL A 725 19.20 -10.94 28.57
CA VAL A 725 19.46 -11.63 27.31
C VAL A 725 20.75 -11.12 26.65
N LEU A 726 21.22 -9.89 26.92
CA LEU A 726 22.48 -9.34 26.40
C LEU A 726 23.58 -9.18 27.46
#